data_AF-A0A9W9NCA7-F1
#
_entry.id   AF-A0A9W9NCA7-F1
#
_cell.length_a   1.000
_cell.length_b   1.000
_cell.length_c   1.000
_cell.angle_alpha   90.00
_cell.angle_beta   90.00
_cell.angle_gamma   90.00
#
_symmetry.space_group_name_H-M   'P 1'
#
loop_
_entity.id
_entity.type
_entity.pdbx_description
1 polymer ?
#
loop_
_entity_poly.entity_id
_entity_poly.type
_entity_poly.pdbx_seq_one_letter_code
_entity_poly.pdbx_strand_id
1 'polypeptide(L)'
;MDPSASKYHVSVGIPPATADKALLLVILADFDEAHKKKLIEHLQSPDANYVIEPWCPSPSVLRLLAPQTDRRDSLSTLYALAILAHRAGREGFIVADEATKRRVEGHFPVRGERAVISVVMVAVRKDESTGRLRVIVKRESMRGEDDSEEGDIEEEADGSEREREREGQKFDLSTALRSFEVKYDFQNAQRLDKEPAIYFELGFELHDPEDLPFTPCTADYFAFEASTNGLVQAMAESTPLPPELVMDVTARANRQIGEPIPLPEDLQTAHTDPVINILVCFPTTEGQRAELQAVLQKAVHERFEDLALQRKNEKGDQDADENKANEGALEDECQEPSVRLIPWEKDHKPSRRDITIMHEGLISKIEWEHYRKKFKAPYILSATIQGEDLLSCQLLSICETTLGLGVYWTSLRDIVKQKQCSDEWEACGKFEDNVELLPYPKIQTGFDKPFYPTPRPGYPAGRYLSLALIFLTNKLTRSQIESIYKEVVQLGQYDDPSFRKVVCPVPWKEGEEDAEDGTVEDMYRLYQEYRERCEGSVVFVDQQSAVDHKVIVTGALSFSSYGRPDVDELLKDVPNAKFRGFQYGRKKGREAWCVWANISLGNMDIEECFDDESDVNTYLRPDWPYHHKLDEFGDWVDSDAGEDEG
;
A
#
# COMPACT_ATOMS: atom_id res chain seq x y z
N MET A 1 35.36 -11.83 20.22
CA MET A 1 34.54 -11.09 21.20
C MET A 1 34.70 -11.76 22.54
N ASP A 2 34.95 -10.99 23.58
CA ASP A 2 35.24 -11.47 24.94
C ASP A 2 33.91 -11.74 25.69
N PRO A 3 33.63 -12.99 26.14
CA PRO A 3 32.35 -13.34 26.77
C PRO A 3 32.14 -12.72 28.15
N SER A 4 33.07 -11.89 28.66
CA SER A 4 32.91 -11.16 29.93
C SER A 4 32.21 -9.80 29.80
N ALA A 5 31.81 -9.37 28.60
CA ALA A 5 31.16 -8.08 28.36
C ALA A 5 29.63 -8.22 28.19
N SER A 6 28.89 -8.51 29.25
CA SER A 6 27.43 -8.31 29.28
C SER A 6 26.90 -8.33 30.72
N LYS A 7 27.06 -7.21 31.44
CA LYS A 7 26.37 -7.00 32.73
C LYS A 7 24.98 -6.38 32.60
N TYR A 8 24.57 -6.03 31.37
CA TYR A 8 23.35 -5.27 31.10
C TYR A 8 22.52 -5.90 29.98
N HIS A 9 22.36 -7.23 29.99
CA HIS A 9 21.38 -7.85 29.11
C HIS A 9 19.98 -7.62 29.70
N VAL A 10 19.21 -6.71 29.12
CA VAL A 10 17.79 -6.59 29.45
C VAL A 10 17.11 -7.83 28.89
N SER A 11 16.80 -8.81 29.75
CA SER A 11 16.08 -10.01 29.32
C SER A 11 14.61 -9.64 29.10
N VAL A 12 14.29 -9.20 27.89
CA VAL A 12 12.91 -9.04 27.43
C VAL A 12 12.39 -10.45 27.12
N GLY A 13 11.95 -11.17 28.14
CA GLY A 13 11.55 -12.57 28.01
C GLY A 13 10.17 -12.72 27.41
N ILE A 14 10.08 -13.40 26.26
CA ILE A 14 8.84 -14.08 25.87
C ILE A 14 8.56 -15.19 26.90
N PRO A 15 7.30 -15.39 27.32
CA PRO A 15 6.97 -16.48 28.23
C PRO A 15 7.50 -17.83 27.71
N PRO A 16 8.19 -18.62 28.55
CA PRO A 16 8.62 -19.96 28.16
C PRO A 16 7.40 -20.81 27.82
N ALA A 17 7.55 -21.76 26.88
CA ALA A 17 6.48 -22.70 26.58
C ALA A 17 6.13 -23.51 27.83
N THR A 18 4.88 -23.47 28.29
CA THR A 18 4.46 -24.24 29.47
C THR A 18 4.17 -25.70 29.12
N ALA A 19 4.01 -26.02 27.83
CA ALA A 19 3.78 -27.36 27.31
C ALA A 19 4.36 -27.53 25.89
N ASP A 20 4.66 -28.77 25.50
CA ASP A 20 5.16 -29.13 24.16
C ASP A 20 4.20 -28.76 23.01
N LYS A 21 2.94 -28.47 23.33
CA LYS A 21 1.89 -28.08 22.38
C LYS A 21 1.32 -26.68 22.67
N ALA A 22 2.05 -25.86 23.39
CA ALA A 22 1.66 -24.49 23.64
C ALA A 22 1.82 -23.61 22.38
N LEU A 23 0.73 -22.97 21.96
CA LEU A 23 0.73 -21.97 20.91
C LEU A 23 0.64 -20.57 21.54
N LEU A 24 1.70 -19.76 21.37
CA LEU A 24 1.75 -18.40 21.90
C LEU A 24 0.81 -17.49 21.10
N LEU A 25 -0.12 -16.83 21.79
CA LEU A 25 -0.96 -15.76 21.27
C LEU A 25 -0.46 -14.42 21.82
N VAL A 26 0.14 -13.60 20.94
CA VAL A 26 0.60 -12.25 21.29
C VAL A 26 -0.52 -11.25 21.04
N ILE A 27 -0.97 -10.57 22.08
CA ILE A 27 -2.07 -9.61 22.00
C ILE A 27 -1.48 -8.20 21.95
N LEU A 28 -1.50 -7.59 20.76
CA LEU A 28 -0.95 -6.24 20.52
C LEU A 28 -2.06 -5.18 20.53
N ALA A 29 -3.28 -5.54 20.14
CA ALA A 29 -4.44 -4.67 20.24
C ALA A 29 -4.96 -4.54 21.68
N ASP A 30 -5.66 -3.45 21.95
CA ASP A 30 -6.24 -3.16 23.27
C ASP A 30 -7.61 -3.83 23.41
N PHE A 31 -7.62 -5.12 23.77
CA PHE A 31 -8.84 -5.88 24.04
C PHE A 31 -9.30 -5.69 25.50
N ASP A 32 -10.61 -5.62 25.71
CA ASP A 32 -11.19 -5.91 27.02
C ASP A 32 -11.15 -7.41 27.34
N GLU A 33 -11.38 -7.78 28.60
CA GLU A 33 -11.30 -9.18 29.05
C GLU A 33 -12.37 -10.09 28.42
N ALA A 34 -13.54 -9.55 28.06
CA ALA A 34 -14.61 -10.33 27.44
C ALA A 34 -14.23 -10.71 25.99
N HIS A 35 -13.70 -9.75 25.23
CA HIS A 35 -13.22 -9.96 23.88
C HIS A 35 -11.95 -10.82 23.85
N LYS A 36 -11.02 -10.69 24.82
CA LYS A 36 -9.89 -11.63 24.97
C LYS A 36 -10.38 -13.06 25.15
N LYS A 37 -11.34 -13.26 26.06
CA LYS A 37 -11.91 -14.57 26.33
C LYS A 37 -12.59 -15.14 25.09
N LYS A 38 -13.41 -14.34 24.40
CA LYS A 38 -14.06 -14.72 23.13
C LYS A 38 -13.05 -15.12 22.06
N LEU A 39 -11.95 -14.38 21.90
CA LEU A 39 -10.89 -14.73 20.97
C LEU A 39 -10.22 -16.06 21.35
N ILE A 40 -9.86 -16.25 22.61
CA ILE A 40 -9.22 -17.50 23.09
C ILE A 40 -10.17 -18.68 22.88
N GLU A 41 -11.44 -18.56 23.24
CA GLU A 41 -12.45 -19.60 23.03
C GLU A 41 -12.62 -19.94 21.54
N HIS A 42 -12.61 -18.93 20.67
CA HIS A 42 -12.69 -19.13 19.23
C HIS A 42 -11.46 -19.83 18.64
N LEU A 43 -10.26 -19.49 19.13
CA LEU A 43 -9.01 -20.13 18.69
C LEU A 43 -8.84 -21.53 19.30
N GLN A 44 -9.37 -21.77 20.48
CA GLN A 44 -9.27 -23.03 21.21
C GLN A 44 -10.42 -23.97 20.80
N SER A 45 -10.34 -24.55 19.59
CA SER A 45 -11.30 -25.58 19.16
C SER A 45 -11.30 -26.77 20.14
N PRO A 46 -12.45 -27.43 20.41
CA PRO A 46 -12.52 -28.61 21.28
C PRO A 46 -11.57 -29.74 20.89
N ASP A 47 -11.25 -29.86 19.59
CA ASP A 47 -10.33 -30.88 19.07
C ASP A 47 -8.94 -30.30 18.72
N ALA A 48 -8.65 -29.06 19.13
CA ALA A 48 -7.33 -28.47 18.92
C ALA A 48 -6.28 -29.30 19.67
N ASN A 49 -5.22 -29.68 18.96
CA ASN A 49 -4.10 -30.40 19.56
C ASN A 49 -3.14 -29.48 20.32
N TYR A 50 -3.43 -28.19 20.42
CA TYR A 50 -2.60 -27.17 21.05
C TYR A 50 -3.34 -26.44 22.19
N VAL A 51 -2.60 -25.76 23.05
CA VAL A 51 -3.14 -24.88 24.10
C VAL A 51 -2.73 -23.45 23.81
N ILE A 52 -3.68 -22.54 23.74
CA ILE A 52 -3.41 -21.11 23.56
C ILE A 52 -2.83 -20.51 24.85
N GLU A 53 -1.64 -19.92 24.73
CA GLU A 53 -0.99 -19.14 25.80
C GLU A 53 -1.05 -17.65 25.45
N PRO A 54 -1.99 -16.88 26.04
CA PRO A 54 -2.07 -15.45 25.78
C PRO A 54 -0.91 -14.71 26.46
N TRP A 55 -0.30 -13.76 25.74
CA TRP A 55 0.70 -12.84 26.26
C TRP A 55 0.44 -11.42 25.75
N CYS A 56 0.35 -10.49 26.69
CA CYS A 56 0.17 -9.06 26.42
C CYS A 56 1.48 -8.33 26.74
N PRO A 57 2.39 -8.11 25.77
CA PRO A 57 3.64 -7.39 26.03
C PRO A 57 3.34 -5.98 26.52
N SER A 58 3.97 -5.55 27.61
CA SER A 58 3.77 -4.19 28.13
C SER A 58 4.31 -3.14 27.15
N PRO A 59 3.82 -1.88 27.19
CA PRO A 59 4.38 -0.81 26.37
C PRO A 59 5.89 -0.67 26.56
N SER A 60 6.39 -0.82 27.80
CA SER A 60 7.83 -0.78 28.09
C SER A 60 8.61 -1.89 27.38
N VAL A 61 8.07 -3.11 27.34
CA VAL A 61 8.64 -4.22 26.58
C VAL A 61 8.72 -3.87 25.11
N LEU A 62 7.64 -3.38 24.52
CA LEU A 62 7.60 -3.04 23.10
C LEU A 62 8.65 -1.97 22.74
N ARG A 63 8.88 -0.95 23.57
CA ARG A 63 9.89 0.09 23.27
C ARG A 63 11.32 -0.41 23.24
N LEU A 64 11.58 -1.57 23.84
CA LEU A 64 12.89 -2.21 23.79
C LEU A 64 13.08 -3.03 22.52
N LEU A 65 11.99 -3.36 21.82
CA LEU A 65 11.99 -4.24 20.66
C LEU A 65 12.02 -3.50 19.34
N ALA A 66 11.35 -2.36 19.27
CA ALA A 66 11.32 -1.56 18.07
C ALA A 66 11.15 -0.08 18.42
N PRO A 67 11.60 0.85 17.54
CA PRO A 67 11.19 2.24 17.62
C PRO A 67 9.67 2.31 17.77
N GLN A 68 9.20 2.88 18.87
CA GLN A 68 7.76 2.96 19.11
C GLN A 68 7.16 3.98 18.17
N THR A 69 6.28 3.48 17.33
CA THR A 69 5.32 4.29 16.59
C THR A 69 4.04 4.37 17.41
N ASP A 70 3.04 5.09 16.91
CA ASP A 70 1.70 5.07 17.51
C ASP A 70 1.00 3.70 17.39
N ARG A 71 1.63 2.70 16.74
CA ARG A 71 1.06 1.39 16.43
C ARG A 71 1.86 0.26 17.07
N ARG A 72 1.21 -0.50 17.95
CA ARG A 72 1.83 -1.66 18.65
C ARG A 72 2.00 -2.88 17.76
N ASP A 73 1.24 -2.95 16.67
CA ASP A 73 1.19 -4.05 15.70
C ASP A 73 2.03 -3.76 14.44
N SER A 74 3.02 -2.88 14.54
CA SER A 74 3.91 -2.54 13.43
C SER A 74 4.71 -3.75 12.95
N LEU A 75 5.08 -3.76 11.67
CA LEU A 75 5.92 -4.81 11.09
C LEU A 75 7.29 -4.91 11.78
N SER A 76 7.86 -3.78 12.18
CA SER A 76 9.09 -3.72 13.00
C SER A 76 8.93 -4.45 14.33
N THR A 77 7.79 -4.27 15.00
CA THR A 77 7.46 -4.97 16.24
C THR A 77 7.28 -6.47 16.00
N LEU A 78 6.57 -6.86 14.94
CA LEU A 78 6.37 -8.27 14.60
C LEU A 78 7.71 -8.99 14.29
N TYR A 79 8.60 -8.33 13.57
CA TYR A 79 9.93 -8.85 13.28
C TYR A 79 10.74 -9.06 14.57
N ALA A 80 10.80 -8.05 15.45
CA ALA A 80 11.54 -8.15 16.71
C ALA A 80 10.97 -9.24 17.64
N LEU A 81 9.64 -9.36 17.72
CA LEU A 81 8.96 -10.44 18.44
C LEU A 81 9.31 -11.82 17.87
N ALA A 82 9.46 -11.93 16.55
CA ALA A 82 9.87 -13.17 15.89
C ALA A 82 11.29 -13.60 16.25
N ILE A 83 12.24 -12.66 16.26
CA ILE A 83 13.61 -12.95 16.69
C ILE A 83 13.64 -13.38 18.16
N LEU A 84 12.89 -12.69 19.03
CA LEU A 84 12.77 -13.11 20.43
C LEU A 84 12.14 -14.51 20.59
N ALA A 85 11.10 -14.81 19.82
CA ALA A 85 10.40 -16.09 19.89
C ALA A 85 11.37 -17.21 19.50
N HIS A 86 12.16 -16.98 18.44
CA HIS A 86 13.20 -17.90 18.01
C HIS A 86 14.25 -18.15 19.09
N ARG A 87 14.75 -17.09 19.75
CA ARG A 87 15.71 -17.23 20.87
C ARG A 87 15.12 -17.96 22.07
N ALA A 88 13.82 -17.86 22.29
CA ALA A 88 13.09 -18.61 23.30
C ALA A 88 12.78 -20.07 22.88
N GLY A 89 13.27 -20.52 21.72
CA GLY A 89 13.06 -21.88 21.21
C GLY A 89 11.69 -22.10 20.56
N ARG A 90 10.97 -21.03 20.20
CA ARG A 90 9.68 -21.10 19.49
C ARG A 90 9.89 -20.94 17.99
N GLU A 91 9.22 -21.78 17.20
CA GLU A 91 9.26 -21.74 15.72
C GLU A 91 8.25 -20.76 15.12
N GLY A 92 7.37 -20.18 15.94
CA GLY A 92 6.36 -19.23 15.53
C GLY A 92 5.37 -18.92 16.64
N PHE A 93 4.45 -18.00 16.35
CA PHE A 93 3.36 -17.57 17.21
C PHE A 93 2.23 -16.97 16.38
N ILE A 94 1.09 -16.71 17.01
CA ILE A 94 -0.02 -15.97 16.40
C ILE A 94 -0.19 -14.63 17.10
N VAL A 95 -0.75 -13.64 16.40
CA VAL A 95 -0.90 -12.27 16.87
C VAL A 95 -2.33 -11.80 16.69
N ALA A 96 -2.86 -11.19 17.75
CA ALA A 96 -4.09 -10.43 17.74
C ALA A 96 -3.77 -8.93 17.63
N ASP A 97 -3.94 -8.41 16.44
CA ASP A 97 -3.75 -7.00 16.08
C ASP A 97 -5.07 -6.23 15.99
N GLU A 98 -5.04 -4.96 15.57
CA GLU A 98 -6.25 -4.12 15.56
C GLU A 98 -7.31 -4.65 14.58
N ALA A 99 -6.88 -5.26 13.47
CA ALA A 99 -7.80 -5.95 12.56
C ALA A 99 -8.47 -7.15 13.24
N THR A 100 -7.73 -7.94 14.01
CA THR A 100 -8.28 -9.05 14.81
C THR A 100 -9.32 -8.54 15.81
N LYS A 101 -9.00 -7.46 16.54
CA LYS A 101 -9.88 -6.85 17.53
C LYS A 101 -11.23 -6.45 16.93
N ARG A 102 -11.22 -5.73 15.80
CA ARG A 102 -12.46 -5.37 15.08
C ARG A 102 -13.36 -6.57 14.80
N ARG A 103 -12.78 -7.71 14.45
CA ARG A 103 -13.55 -8.95 14.18
C ARG A 103 -14.17 -9.55 15.42
N VAL A 104 -13.41 -9.58 16.50
CA VAL A 104 -13.90 -10.09 17.77
C VAL A 104 -15.02 -9.21 18.32
N GLU A 105 -14.91 -7.89 18.15
CA GLU A 105 -15.94 -6.90 18.51
C GLU A 105 -17.16 -6.94 17.57
N GLY A 106 -17.02 -7.57 16.40
CA GLY A 106 -18.08 -7.66 15.40
C GLY A 106 -18.28 -6.36 14.61
N HIS A 107 -17.24 -5.53 14.52
CA HIS A 107 -17.18 -4.43 13.58
C HIS A 107 -17.18 -4.97 12.15
N PHE A 108 -17.77 -4.20 11.24
CA PHE A 108 -17.91 -4.61 9.85
C PHE A 108 -16.54 -4.76 9.15
N PRO A 109 -16.44 -5.67 8.17
CA PRO A 109 -15.24 -5.80 7.38
C PRO A 109 -14.82 -4.51 6.70
N VAL A 110 -13.56 -4.12 6.89
CA VAL A 110 -12.92 -3.10 6.06
C VAL A 110 -12.32 -3.80 4.82
N ARG A 111 -12.12 -3.06 3.71
CA ARG A 111 -11.53 -3.50 2.41
C ARG A 111 -10.81 -4.85 2.47
N GLY A 112 -11.40 -5.85 1.80
CA GLY A 112 -10.73 -7.12 1.52
C GLY A 112 -10.59 -8.09 2.69
N GLU A 113 -10.95 -7.66 3.90
CA GLU A 113 -10.94 -8.54 5.04
C GLU A 113 -12.18 -9.43 5.04
N ARG A 114 -12.01 -10.72 5.35
CA ARG A 114 -13.12 -11.67 5.50
C ARG A 114 -13.95 -11.35 6.74
N ALA A 115 -15.26 -11.67 6.71
CA ALA A 115 -16.18 -11.43 7.83
C ALA A 115 -15.87 -12.25 9.10
N VAL A 116 -14.94 -13.21 9.00
CA VAL A 116 -14.56 -14.14 10.07
C VAL A 116 -13.41 -13.60 10.92
N ILE A 117 -13.30 -14.12 12.15
CA ILE A 117 -12.15 -13.84 13.01
C ILE A 117 -10.88 -14.36 12.33
N SER A 118 -9.88 -13.50 12.22
CA SER A 118 -8.58 -13.82 11.64
C SER A 118 -7.46 -13.28 12.51
N VAL A 119 -6.33 -13.99 12.50
CA VAL A 119 -5.12 -13.65 13.28
C VAL A 119 -3.92 -13.57 12.36
N VAL A 120 -2.86 -12.89 12.77
CA VAL A 120 -1.58 -12.92 12.05
C VAL A 120 -0.76 -14.10 12.55
N MET A 121 -0.36 -14.98 11.66
CA MET A 121 0.61 -16.05 11.90
C MET A 121 2.01 -15.53 11.60
N VAL A 122 2.92 -15.72 12.55
CA VAL A 122 4.33 -15.37 12.41
C VAL A 122 5.16 -16.62 12.59
N ALA A 123 5.85 -17.03 11.53
CA ALA A 123 6.70 -18.20 11.47
C ALA A 123 8.15 -17.78 11.37
N VAL A 124 9.02 -18.48 12.09
CA VAL A 124 10.48 -18.32 11.97
C VAL A 124 11.06 -19.59 11.38
N ARG A 125 11.80 -19.43 10.28
CA ARG A 125 12.39 -20.53 9.51
C ARG A 125 13.88 -20.34 9.34
N LYS A 126 14.57 -21.43 9.07
CA LYS A 126 15.93 -21.39 8.53
C LYS A 126 15.85 -21.76 7.06
N ASP A 127 16.38 -20.91 6.22
CA ASP A 127 16.61 -21.19 4.82
C ASP A 127 17.59 -22.36 4.71
N GLU A 128 17.18 -23.45 4.07
CA GLU A 128 18.00 -24.67 3.99
C GLU A 128 19.30 -24.44 3.21
N SER A 129 19.30 -23.53 2.24
CA SER A 129 20.43 -23.29 1.34
C SER A 129 21.49 -22.37 1.95
N THR A 130 21.05 -21.37 2.71
CA THR A 130 21.92 -20.32 3.28
C THR A 130 22.10 -20.45 4.79
N GLY A 131 21.28 -21.26 5.46
CA GLY A 131 21.19 -21.36 6.92
C GLY A 131 20.62 -20.11 7.58
N ARG A 132 20.16 -19.12 6.79
CA ARG A 132 19.72 -17.81 7.27
C ARG A 132 18.33 -17.89 7.86
N LEU A 133 18.08 -17.03 8.84
CA LEU A 133 16.76 -16.95 9.44
C LEU A 133 15.81 -16.19 8.50
N ARG A 134 14.58 -16.69 8.36
CA ARG A 134 13.50 -16.06 7.61
C ARG A 134 12.34 -15.85 8.57
N VAL A 135 11.83 -14.62 8.65
CA VAL A 135 10.61 -14.32 9.40
C VAL A 135 9.49 -14.22 8.38
N ILE A 136 8.50 -15.09 8.49
CA ILE A 136 7.44 -15.21 7.50
C ILE A 136 6.11 -14.88 8.18
N VAL A 137 5.30 -14.04 7.55
CA VAL A 137 4.02 -13.59 8.10
C VAL A 137 2.88 -13.80 7.13
N LYS A 138 1.72 -14.17 7.67
CA LYS A 138 0.47 -14.37 6.93
C LYS A 138 -0.72 -14.10 7.84
N ARG A 139 -1.82 -13.59 7.31
CA ARG A 139 -3.11 -13.58 8.00
C ARG A 139 -3.85 -14.88 7.73
N GLU A 140 -4.38 -15.49 8.79
CA GLU A 140 -5.14 -16.72 8.68
C GLU A 140 -6.54 -16.53 9.24
N SER A 141 -7.53 -17.02 8.51
CA SER A 141 -8.93 -16.95 8.87
C SER A 141 -9.38 -18.28 9.43
N MET A 142 -10.04 -18.25 10.59
CA MET A 142 -10.65 -19.45 11.14
C MET A 142 -11.99 -19.65 10.44
N ARG A 143 -12.10 -20.65 9.56
CA ARG A 143 -13.41 -21.02 8.97
C ARG A 143 -14.32 -21.51 10.10
N GLY A 144 -15.50 -20.91 10.23
CA GLY A 144 -16.54 -21.49 11.07
C GLY A 144 -17.13 -22.73 10.39
N GLU A 145 -17.60 -23.69 11.17
CA GLU A 145 -18.37 -24.84 10.64
C GLU A 145 -19.68 -24.38 9.97
N ASP A 146 -20.13 -23.14 10.23
CA ASP A 146 -21.39 -22.57 9.72
C ASP A 146 -21.24 -21.77 8.40
N ASP A 147 -20.03 -21.63 7.83
CA ASP A 147 -19.82 -20.87 6.59
C ASP A 147 -20.22 -21.66 5.31
N SER A 148 -20.85 -22.83 5.44
CA SER A 148 -21.35 -23.63 4.31
C SER A 148 -22.61 -23.04 3.63
N GLU A 149 -23.11 -21.89 4.07
CA GLU A 149 -24.22 -21.17 3.41
C GLU A 149 -23.76 -20.12 2.37
N GLU A 150 -22.45 -19.94 2.13
CA GLU A 150 -21.98 -19.22 0.94
C GLU A 150 -22.18 -20.09 -0.31
N GLY A 151 -23.36 -19.89 -0.91
CA GLY A 151 -23.91 -20.43 -2.17
C GLY A 151 -23.01 -21.27 -3.07
N ASP A 152 -23.56 -22.42 -3.45
CA ASP A 152 -23.20 -23.28 -4.58
C ASP A 152 -22.83 -22.45 -5.82
N ILE A 153 -21.54 -22.10 -5.95
CA ILE A 153 -20.95 -21.80 -7.24
C ILE A 153 -20.56 -23.16 -7.78
N GLU A 154 -21.36 -23.69 -8.69
CA GLU A 154 -20.94 -24.77 -9.58
C GLU A 154 -19.71 -24.27 -10.37
N GLU A 155 -18.50 -24.45 -9.84
CA GLU A 155 -17.26 -24.45 -10.62
C GLU A 155 -17.33 -25.68 -11.53
N GLU A 156 -18.00 -25.53 -12.68
CA GLU A 156 -17.88 -26.50 -13.75
C GLU A 156 -16.44 -26.53 -14.27
N ALA A 157 -15.85 -27.73 -14.13
CA ALA A 157 -14.73 -28.28 -14.88
C ALA A 157 -13.30 -27.80 -14.53
N ASP A 158 -12.80 -28.19 -13.34
CA ASP A 158 -11.53 -28.95 -13.10
C ASP A 158 -11.16 -28.99 -11.58
N GLY A 159 -11.97 -28.38 -10.70
CA GLY A 159 -11.69 -28.22 -9.26
C GLY A 159 -12.20 -29.32 -8.32
N SER A 160 -13.01 -30.27 -8.80
CA SER A 160 -13.85 -31.13 -7.94
C SER A 160 -13.11 -32.11 -7.00
N GLU A 161 -11.82 -32.38 -7.22
CA GLU A 161 -11.01 -33.19 -6.29
C GLU A 161 -10.43 -32.35 -5.13
N ARG A 162 -10.16 -31.05 -5.32
CA ARG A 162 -9.55 -30.21 -4.27
C ARG A 162 -10.53 -29.73 -3.21
N GLU A 163 -11.81 -29.58 -3.55
CA GLU A 163 -12.84 -29.16 -2.58
C GLU A 163 -13.30 -30.34 -1.70
N ARG A 164 -13.44 -31.54 -2.27
CA ARG A 164 -13.81 -32.74 -1.50
C ARG A 164 -12.73 -33.20 -0.50
N GLU A 165 -11.46 -32.91 -0.77
CA GLU A 165 -10.39 -33.17 0.22
C GLU A 165 -10.35 -32.12 1.34
N ARG A 166 -10.91 -30.92 1.15
CA ARG A 166 -10.91 -29.84 2.15
C ARG A 166 -12.06 -29.91 3.15
N GLU A 167 -13.22 -30.45 2.76
CA GLU A 167 -14.40 -30.52 3.63
C GLU A 167 -14.25 -31.47 4.83
N GLY A 168 -13.26 -32.36 4.82
CA GLY A 168 -12.99 -33.28 5.94
C GLY A 168 -11.78 -32.93 6.81
N GLN A 169 -10.93 -31.98 6.38
CA GLN A 169 -9.68 -31.69 7.08
C GLN A 169 -9.89 -30.56 8.08
N LYS A 170 -10.17 -30.93 9.32
CA LYS A 170 -10.27 -29.99 10.45
C LYS A 170 -9.02 -29.11 10.50
N PHE A 171 -9.23 -27.79 10.41
CA PHE A 171 -8.16 -26.82 10.35
C PHE A 171 -7.42 -26.75 11.69
N ASP A 172 -6.13 -27.09 11.69
CA ASP A 172 -5.25 -27.02 12.86
C ASP A 172 -4.23 -25.89 12.69
N LEU A 173 -4.39 -24.81 13.46
CA LEU A 173 -3.46 -23.67 13.48
C LEU A 173 -2.02 -24.08 13.76
N SER A 174 -1.77 -25.09 14.61
CA SER A 174 -0.40 -25.52 14.90
C SER A 174 0.24 -26.16 13.68
N THR A 175 -0.52 -26.99 12.96
CA THR A 175 -0.08 -27.58 11.69
C THR A 175 0.13 -26.50 10.63
N ALA A 176 -0.83 -25.59 10.46
CA ALA A 176 -0.73 -24.47 9.52
C ALA A 176 0.51 -23.61 9.81
N LEU A 177 0.77 -23.30 11.09
CA LEU A 177 1.92 -22.50 11.51
C LEU A 177 3.25 -23.17 11.23
N ARG A 178 3.32 -24.51 11.25
CA ARG A 178 4.54 -25.28 10.96
C ARG A 178 4.74 -25.50 9.46
N SER A 179 3.68 -25.67 8.70
CA SER A 179 3.76 -26.00 7.26
C SER A 179 3.70 -24.78 6.34
N PHE A 180 3.28 -23.61 6.82
CA PHE A 180 3.20 -22.40 6.01
C PHE A 180 4.60 -21.96 5.55
N GLU A 181 4.70 -21.73 4.25
CA GLU A 181 5.84 -21.15 3.54
C GLU A 181 5.32 -20.10 2.55
N VAL A 182 6.09 -19.04 2.36
CA VAL A 182 5.80 -18.07 1.31
C VAL A 182 6.38 -18.58 -0.01
N LYS A 183 5.48 -18.85 -0.95
CA LYS A 183 5.84 -19.10 -2.35
C LYS A 183 5.66 -17.80 -3.11
N TYR A 184 6.77 -17.16 -3.46
CA TYR A 184 6.75 -15.95 -4.30
C TYR A 184 6.49 -16.33 -5.75
N ASP A 185 5.23 -16.52 -6.11
CA ASP A 185 4.81 -16.51 -7.50
C ASP A 185 4.28 -15.10 -7.83
N PHE A 186 5.21 -14.20 -8.20
CA PHE A 186 4.86 -12.80 -8.46
C PHE A 186 4.06 -12.63 -9.77
N GLN A 187 4.12 -13.60 -10.69
CA GLN A 187 3.22 -13.63 -11.85
C GLN A 187 1.77 -13.79 -11.36
N ASN A 188 1.53 -14.61 -10.34
CA ASN A 188 0.24 -14.67 -9.66
C ASN A 188 -0.05 -13.40 -8.82
N ALA A 189 0.92 -12.82 -8.13
CA ALA A 189 0.69 -11.61 -7.32
C ALA A 189 0.33 -10.37 -8.15
N GLN A 190 0.93 -10.18 -9.33
CA GLN A 190 0.55 -9.13 -10.29
C GLN A 190 -0.81 -9.43 -10.95
N ARG A 191 -1.09 -10.70 -11.28
CA ARG A 191 -2.39 -11.12 -11.82
C ARG A 191 -3.53 -10.97 -10.82
N LEU A 192 -3.25 -11.12 -9.52
CA LEU A 192 -4.29 -11.17 -8.52
C LEU A 192 -4.94 -9.81 -8.29
N ASP A 193 -4.25 -8.68 -8.51
CA ASP A 193 -4.74 -7.28 -8.36
C ASP A 193 -5.59 -7.05 -7.07
N LYS A 194 -5.47 -7.97 -6.12
CA LYS A 194 -6.27 -8.16 -4.91
C LYS A 194 -5.28 -8.12 -3.77
N GLU A 195 -4.95 -6.91 -3.35
CA GLU A 195 -4.21 -6.59 -2.12
C GLU A 195 -4.53 -7.51 -0.92
N PRO A 196 -5.78 -7.98 -0.69
CA PRO A 196 -6.07 -8.86 0.45
C PRO A 196 -5.49 -10.28 0.29
N ALA A 197 -5.38 -10.79 -0.94
CA ALA A 197 -4.90 -12.15 -1.21
C ALA A 197 -3.47 -12.35 -0.70
N ILE A 198 -2.67 -11.29 -0.62
CA ILE A 198 -1.30 -11.41 -0.10
C ILE A 198 -1.29 -11.63 1.40
N TYR A 199 -2.16 -10.97 2.14
CA TYR A 199 -2.24 -11.21 3.57
C TYR A 199 -2.83 -12.60 3.83
N PHE A 200 -3.89 -12.99 3.13
CA PHE A 200 -4.66 -14.20 3.45
C PHE A 200 -4.22 -15.49 2.75
N GLU A 201 -3.56 -15.40 1.60
CA GLU A 201 -3.23 -16.57 0.75
C GLU A 201 -1.72 -16.76 0.62
N LEU A 202 -0.98 -15.69 0.30
CA LEU A 202 0.45 -15.79 0.01
C LEU A 202 1.35 -15.65 1.25
N GLY A 203 1.03 -14.70 2.13
CA GLY A 203 1.96 -14.17 3.13
C GLY A 203 3.15 -13.42 2.50
N PHE A 204 4.06 -12.93 3.34
CA PHE A 204 5.35 -12.39 2.89
C PHE A 204 6.43 -12.52 3.98
N GLU A 205 7.69 -12.38 3.58
CA GLU A 205 8.85 -12.37 4.47
C GLU A 205 9.07 -10.95 5.06
N LEU A 206 9.27 -10.88 6.38
CA LEU A 206 9.70 -9.68 7.08
C LEU A 206 11.22 -9.59 7.14
N HIS A 207 11.70 -8.35 7.14
CA HIS A 207 13.11 -8.04 7.27
C HIS A 207 13.34 -7.04 8.40
N ASP A 208 14.56 -7.05 8.93
CA ASP A 208 14.98 -6.07 9.91
C ASP A 208 14.92 -4.65 9.31
N PRO A 209 14.10 -3.75 9.88
CA PRO A 209 13.96 -2.38 9.39
C PRO A 209 15.25 -1.56 9.49
N GLU A 210 16.08 -1.82 10.51
CA GLU A 210 17.25 -0.97 10.82
C GLU A 210 18.54 -1.43 10.14
N ASP A 211 18.48 -2.55 9.43
CA ASP A 211 19.62 -3.10 8.73
C ASP A 211 19.68 -2.58 7.28
N LEU A 212 20.85 -2.71 6.64
CA LEU A 212 21.08 -2.25 5.27
C LEU A 212 20.18 -3.01 4.28
N PRO A 213 19.86 -2.41 3.13
CA PRO A 213 19.20 -3.10 2.05
C PRO A 213 19.94 -4.39 1.69
N PHE A 214 19.20 -5.47 1.49
CA PHE A 214 19.72 -6.80 1.13
C PHE A 214 20.61 -7.49 2.18
N THR A 215 20.93 -6.88 3.32
CA THR A 215 21.53 -7.63 4.43
C THR A 215 20.59 -8.76 4.86
N PRO A 216 21.08 -10.00 4.97
CA PRO A 216 20.23 -11.11 5.37
C PRO A 216 19.89 -11.03 6.85
N CYS A 217 18.71 -11.52 7.23
CA CYS A 217 18.28 -11.55 8.62
C CYS A 217 19.18 -12.47 9.44
N THR A 218 19.49 -12.06 10.68
CA THR A 218 20.28 -12.87 11.62
C THR A 218 19.45 -13.25 12.85
N ALA A 219 19.79 -14.39 13.46
CA ALA A 219 19.08 -14.90 14.64
C ALA A 219 19.59 -14.28 15.97
N ASP A 220 20.82 -13.79 15.96
CA ASP A 220 21.55 -13.45 17.18
C ASP A 220 21.11 -12.10 17.74
N TYR A 221 20.98 -11.09 16.88
CA TYR A 221 20.58 -9.72 17.22
C TYR A 221 19.82 -9.11 16.03
N PHE A 222 18.79 -8.30 16.32
CA PHE A 222 18.26 -7.39 15.33
C PHE A 222 18.94 -6.01 15.51
N ALA A 223 19.08 -5.25 14.43
CA ALA A 223 19.90 -4.06 14.36
C ALA A 223 19.49 -2.98 15.37
N PHE A 224 18.19 -2.85 15.66
CA PHE A 224 17.71 -1.96 16.73
C PHE A 224 18.22 -2.37 18.12
N GLU A 225 18.19 -3.65 18.45
CA GLU A 225 18.72 -4.18 19.72
C GLU A 225 20.23 -4.00 19.81
N ALA A 226 20.96 -4.30 18.73
CA ALA A 226 22.41 -4.13 18.69
C ALA A 226 22.81 -2.65 18.89
N SER A 227 22.12 -1.73 18.20
CA SER A 227 22.32 -0.29 18.35
C SER A 227 21.98 0.19 19.76
N THR A 228 20.84 -0.23 20.30
CA THR A 228 20.38 0.10 21.66
C THR A 228 21.37 -0.39 22.71
N ASN A 229 21.82 -1.64 22.62
CA ASN A 229 22.80 -2.20 23.56
C ASN A 229 24.15 -1.48 23.47
N GLY A 230 24.60 -1.15 22.26
CA GLY A 230 25.81 -0.36 22.04
C GLY A 230 25.74 1.02 22.68
N LEU A 231 24.62 1.73 22.51
CA LEU A 231 24.41 3.04 23.11
C LEU A 231 24.32 2.97 24.63
N VAL A 232 23.56 2.00 25.16
CA VAL A 232 23.45 1.76 26.61
C VAL A 232 24.81 1.48 27.22
N GLN A 233 25.62 0.63 26.58
CA GLN A 233 26.97 0.34 27.04
C GLN A 233 27.87 1.58 27.00
N ALA A 234 27.88 2.31 25.87
CA ALA A 234 28.69 3.53 25.73
C ALA A 234 28.30 4.60 26.76
N MET A 235 27.01 4.77 27.02
CA MET A 235 26.51 5.70 28.03
C MET A 235 26.84 5.24 29.46
N ALA A 236 26.72 3.94 29.77
CA ALA A 236 27.07 3.40 31.07
C ALA A 236 28.57 3.53 31.37
N GLU A 237 29.42 3.44 30.34
CA GLU A 237 30.87 3.67 30.46
C GLU A 237 31.21 5.15 30.59
N SER A 238 30.45 6.04 29.93
CA SER A 238 30.76 7.47 29.84
C SER A 238 30.07 8.35 30.88
N THR A 239 28.99 7.88 31.52
CA THR A 239 28.15 8.68 32.40
C THR A 239 27.71 7.90 33.67
N PRO A 240 27.63 8.54 34.85
CA PRO A 240 27.12 7.92 36.08
C PRO A 240 25.59 7.91 36.15
N LEU A 241 24.91 7.81 35.01
CA LEU A 241 23.44 7.85 34.95
C LEU A 241 22.86 6.50 35.43
N PRO A 242 21.72 6.50 36.14
CA PRO A 242 20.98 5.29 36.42
C PRO A 242 20.60 4.57 35.11
N PRO A 243 20.60 3.22 35.07
CA PRO A 243 20.26 2.45 33.88
C PRO A 243 18.91 2.86 33.28
N GLU A 244 17.92 3.16 34.12
CA GLU A 244 16.59 3.58 33.67
C GLU A 244 16.65 4.88 32.85
N LEU A 245 17.51 5.82 33.26
CA LEU A 245 17.72 7.09 32.59
C LEU A 245 18.53 6.92 31.29
N VAL A 246 19.49 5.99 31.28
CA VAL A 246 20.23 5.59 30.07
C VAL A 246 19.28 4.98 29.04
N MET A 247 18.37 4.11 29.47
CA MET A 247 17.35 3.50 28.60
C MET A 247 16.38 4.56 28.05
N ASP A 248 15.91 5.49 28.89
CA ASP A 248 15.03 6.57 28.45
C ASP A 248 15.70 7.53 27.46
N VAL A 249 16.97 7.90 27.69
CA VAL A 249 17.74 8.74 26.76
C VAL A 249 18.01 8.00 25.46
N THR A 250 18.39 6.73 25.52
CA THR A 250 18.60 5.87 24.34
C THR A 250 17.32 5.75 23.52
N ALA A 251 16.19 5.49 24.16
CA ALA A 251 14.89 5.41 23.50
C ALA A 251 14.49 6.74 22.83
N ARG A 252 14.87 7.89 23.42
CA ARG A 252 14.64 9.20 22.82
C ARG A 252 15.62 9.50 21.68
N ALA A 253 16.89 9.14 21.80
CA ALA A 253 17.88 9.32 20.74
C ALA A 253 17.52 8.48 19.50
N ASN A 254 17.03 7.27 19.72
CA ASN A 254 16.51 6.39 18.68
C ASN A 254 15.23 6.93 18.01
N ARG A 255 14.60 8.01 18.48
CA ARG A 255 13.51 8.67 17.72
C ARG A 255 14.00 9.40 16.47
N GLN A 256 15.31 9.69 16.39
CA GLN A 256 15.90 10.25 15.17
C GLN A 256 15.96 9.21 14.04
N ILE A 257 15.89 7.92 14.39
CA ILE A 257 15.74 6.82 13.44
C ILE A 257 14.35 6.96 12.82
N GLY A 258 14.32 7.23 11.52
CA GLY A 258 13.11 7.48 10.76
C GLY A 258 12.68 8.95 10.68
N GLU A 259 13.54 9.91 11.03
CA GLU A 259 13.31 11.30 10.61
C GLU A 259 13.27 11.38 9.07
N PRO A 260 12.31 12.13 8.48
CA PRO A 260 12.23 12.34 7.05
C PRO A 260 13.55 12.86 6.51
N ILE A 261 14.01 12.27 5.40
CA ILE A 261 15.18 12.78 4.71
C ILE A 261 14.79 14.09 4.02
N PRO A 262 15.49 15.20 4.27
CA PRO A 262 15.26 16.43 3.52
C PRO A 262 15.63 16.18 2.06
N LEU A 263 14.60 15.99 1.24
CA LEU A 263 14.75 15.86 -0.20
C LEU A 263 14.75 17.26 -0.81
N PRO A 264 15.62 17.54 -1.79
CA PRO A 264 15.64 18.81 -2.50
C PRO A 264 14.22 19.22 -2.95
N GLU A 265 13.85 20.47 -2.72
CA GLU A 265 12.53 21.00 -3.12
C GLU A 265 12.32 20.88 -4.64
N ASP A 266 13.41 20.93 -5.38
CA ASP A 266 13.50 20.84 -6.82
C ASP A 266 13.83 19.41 -7.31
N LEU A 267 13.53 18.35 -6.55
CA LEU A 267 13.63 16.96 -7.04
C LEU A 267 12.69 16.64 -8.23
N GLN A 268 12.06 17.70 -8.76
CA GLN A 268 11.28 17.88 -9.98
C GLN A 268 10.04 17.00 -10.11
N THR A 269 8.94 17.66 -9.78
CA THR A 269 7.56 17.42 -10.20
C THR A 269 7.24 17.98 -11.61
N ALA A 270 8.22 18.34 -12.47
CA ALA A 270 7.92 19.00 -13.75
C ALA A 270 8.81 18.63 -14.96
N HIS A 271 8.36 17.64 -15.73
CA HIS A 271 8.00 17.68 -17.16
C HIS A 271 8.91 18.07 -18.35
N THR A 272 10.17 18.49 -18.27
CA THR A 272 10.90 18.81 -19.54
C THR A 272 12.19 18.03 -19.79
N ASP A 273 13.03 17.79 -18.79
CA ASP A 273 14.35 17.21 -19.06
C ASP A 273 14.49 15.82 -18.42
N PRO A 274 15.05 14.81 -19.12
CA PRO A 274 15.17 13.45 -18.59
C PRO A 274 16.27 13.36 -17.51
N VAL A 275 16.00 13.80 -16.28
CA VAL A 275 16.97 13.69 -15.18
C VAL A 275 17.00 12.27 -14.57
N ILE A 276 18.19 11.75 -14.32
CA ILE A 276 18.50 10.54 -13.52
C ILE A 276 18.97 11.02 -12.15
N ASN A 277 18.05 10.99 -11.18
CA ASN A 277 18.34 11.32 -9.79
C ASN A 277 18.97 10.10 -9.08
N ILE A 278 20.17 10.27 -8.51
CA ILE A 278 20.89 9.23 -7.77
C ILE A 278 21.23 9.75 -6.35
N LEU A 279 20.74 9.06 -5.33
CA LEU A 279 21.08 9.29 -3.94
C LEU A 279 22.39 8.58 -3.58
N VAL A 280 23.37 9.34 -3.08
CA VAL A 280 24.70 8.84 -2.73
C VAL A 280 24.76 8.55 -1.24
N CYS A 281 24.69 7.26 -0.90
CA CYS A 281 24.50 6.78 0.47
C CYS A 281 25.79 6.46 1.24
N PHE A 282 26.87 7.14 0.87
CA PHE A 282 28.15 7.08 1.55
C PHE A 282 28.77 8.47 1.65
N PRO A 283 29.62 8.73 2.66
CA PRO A 283 30.24 10.03 2.85
C PRO A 283 30.99 10.48 1.59
N THR A 284 30.62 11.65 1.07
CA THR A 284 31.27 12.28 -0.08
C THR A 284 31.42 13.77 0.17
N THR A 285 32.61 14.31 -0.13
CA THR A 285 32.78 15.77 -0.18
C THR A 285 32.10 16.34 -1.42
N GLU A 286 31.84 17.65 -1.44
CA GLU A 286 31.28 18.32 -2.61
C GLU A 286 32.14 18.12 -3.87
N GLY A 287 33.47 18.17 -3.73
CA GLY A 287 34.40 17.90 -4.83
C GLY A 287 34.34 16.46 -5.33
N GLN A 288 34.31 15.47 -4.43
CA GLN A 288 34.16 14.05 -4.80
C GLN A 288 32.82 13.78 -5.48
N ARG A 289 31.75 14.42 -5.01
CA ARG A 289 30.43 14.28 -5.61
C ARG A 289 30.38 14.91 -7.01
N ALA A 290 30.99 16.08 -7.21
CA ALA A 290 31.08 16.72 -8.52
C ALA A 290 31.88 15.87 -9.53
N GLU A 291 32.99 15.28 -9.08
CA GLU A 291 33.79 14.34 -9.88
C GLU A 291 32.96 13.09 -10.24
N LEU A 292 32.30 12.47 -9.26
CA LEU A 292 31.45 11.31 -9.47
C LEU A 292 30.29 11.61 -10.43
N GLN A 293 29.67 12.79 -10.32
CA GLN A 293 28.59 13.21 -11.22
C GLN A 293 29.09 13.37 -12.66
N ALA A 294 30.26 14.00 -12.86
CA ALA A 294 30.85 14.15 -14.19
C ALA A 294 31.20 12.80 -14.82
N VAL A 295 31.72 11.86 -14.02
CA VAL A 295 32.05 10.50 -14.45
C VAL A 295 30.80 9.72 -14.86
N LEU A 296 29.73 9.79 -14.06
CA LEU A 296 28.45 9.14 -14.38
C LEU A 296 27.76 9.80 -15.58
N GLN A 297 27.76 11.13 -15.69
CA GLN A 297 27.20 11.84 -16.84
C GLN A 297 27.90 11.41 -18.13
N LYS A 298 29.23 11.31 -18.11
CA LYS A 298 30.00 10.85 -19.28
C LYS A 298 29.60 9.44 -19.71
N ALA A 299 29.46 8.51 -18.75
CA ALA A 299 29.03 7.15 -19.05
C ALA A 299 27.60 7.10 -19.62
N VAL A 300 26.69 7.93 -19.09
CA VAL A 300 25.33 8.07 -19.60
C VAL A 300 25.33 8.58 -21.04
N HIS A 301 26.11 9.62 -21.33
CA HIS A 301 26.28 10.20 -22.67
C HIS A 301 26.74 9.14 -23.68
N GLU A 302 27.87 8.46 -23.39
CA GLU A 302 28.44 7.42 -24.26
C GLU A 302 27.41 6.31 -24.55
N ARG A 303 26.67 5.87 -23.53
CA ARG A 303 25.64 4.84 -23.71
C ARG A 303 24.44 5.33 -24.50
N PHE A 304 24.05 6.59 -24.33
CA PHE A 304 22.93 7.19 -25.05
C PHE A 304 23.24 7.30 -26.54
N GLU A 305 24.46 7.74 -26.89
CA GLU A 305 24.94 7.78 -28.28
C GLU A 305 24.99 6.38 -28.91
N ASP A 306 25.51 5.38 -28.19
CA ASP A 306 25.57 3.99 -28.64
C ASP A 306 24.17 3.45 -29.01
N LEU A 307 23.19 3.69 -28.15
CA LEU A 307 21.82 3.23 -28.39
C LEU A 307 21.15 4.00 -29.53
N ALA A 308 21.41 5.30 -29.66
CA ALA A 308 20.93 6.10 -30.79
C ALA A 308 21.52 5.59 -32.12
N LEU A 309 22.78 5.16 -32.13
CA LEU A 309 23.41 4.55 -33.30
C LEU A 309 22.83 3.17 -33.63
N GLN A 310 22.57 2.34 -32.61
CA GLN A 310 21.92 1.04 -32.78
C GLN A 310 20.55 1.17 -33.46
N ARG A 311 19.70 2.11 -33.01
CA ARG A 311 18.40 2.38 -33.62
C ARG A 311 18.50 2.84 -35.08
N LYS A 312 19.49 3.68 -35.40
CA LYS A 312 19.73 4.12 -36.80
C LYS A 312 20.10 2.94 -37.70
N ASN A 313 20.88 1.99 -37.19
CA ASN A 313 21.26 0.79 -37.93
C ASN A 313 20.05 -0.17 -38.10
N GLU A 314 19.21 -0.34 -37.07
CA GLU A 314 18.02 -1.20 -37.13
C GLU A 314 16.95 -0.68 -38.10
N LYS A 315 16.71 0.64 -38.16
CA LYS A 315 15.80 1.24 -39.14
C LYS A 315 16.30 1.07 -40.58
N GLY A 316 17.61 1.21 -40.81
CA GLY A 316 18.22 1.05 -42.13
C GLY A 316 18.01 -0.32 -42.77
N ASP A 317 17.77 -1.36 -41.98
CA ASP A 317 17.51 -2.72 -42.46
C ASP A 317 16.00 -3.01 -42.68
N GLN A 318 15.08 -2.24 -42.07
CA GLN A 318 13.63 -2.44 -42.19
C GLN A 318 12.97 -1.62 -43.32
N ASP A 319 13.54 -0.46 -43.70
CA ASP A 319 12.96 0.46 -44.69
C ASP A 319 13.16 0.04 -46.16
N ALA A 320 13.62 -1.19 -46.42
CA ALA A 320 13.73 -1.74 -47.77
C ALA A 320 12.40 -2.26 -48.35
N ASP A 321 11.40 -2.55 -47.52
CA ASP A 321 10.09 -3.07 -47.94
C ASP A 321 8.93 -2.20 -47.39
N GLU A 322 8.39 -1.34 -48.26
CA GLU A 322 7.00 -0.86 -48.26
C GLU A 322 6.40 -0.17 -47.01
N ASN A 323 6.70 1.13 -46.76
CA ASN A 323 5.68 2.20 -46.53
C ASN A 323 6.29 3.57 -46.16
N LYS A 324 6.56 4.41 -47.17
CA LYS A 324 7.12 5.77 -47.04
C LYS A 324 6.15 6.88 -46.60
N ALA A 325 4.91 6.55 -46.21
CA ALA A 325 3.86 7.57 -46.09
C ALA A 325 3.72 8.23 -44.70
N ASN A 326 4.44 7.75 -43.67
CA ASN A 326 4.26 8.22 -42.28
C ASN A 326 5.53 8.72 -41.57
N GLU A 327 6.64 8.94 -42.28
CA GLU A 327 7.93 9.35 -41.69
C GLU A 327 7.96 10.79 -41.12
N GLY A 328 6.94 11.62 -41.38
CA GLY A 328 7.00 13.07 -41.07
C GLY A 328 6.62 13.51 -39.66
N ALA A 329 6.18 12.60 -38.76
CA ALA A 329 5.49 13.02 -37.53
C ALA A 329 6.17 12.63 -36.20
N LEU A 330 7.26 11.85 -36.20
CA LEU A 330 7.82 11.27 -34.96
C LEU A 330 9.36 11.29 -34.89
N GLU A 331 10.02 12.28 -35.50
CA GLU A 331 11.40 12.64 -35.12
C GLU A 331 11.38 13.47 -33.82
N ASP A 332 10.72 12.98 -32.78
CA ASP A 332 10.80 13.59 -31.47
C ASP A 332 12.24 13.40 -30.97
N GLU A 333 13.00 14.49 -30.86
CA GLU A 333 14.39 14.48 -30.42
C GLU A 333 14.43 13.98 -28.97
N CYS A 334 14.62 12.67 -28.79
CA CYS A 334 14.81 12.07 -27.48
C CYS A 334 16.00 12.80 -26.81
N GLN A 335 15.72 13.54 -25.74
CA GLN A 335 16.72 14.35 -25.07
C GLN A 335 17.68 13.46 -24.28
N GLU A 336 18.97 13.83 -24.27
CA GLU A 336 19.96 13.10 -23.47
C GLU A 336 19.66 13.25 -21.97
N PRO A 337 19.63 12.14 -21.20
CA PRO A 337 19.40 12.24 -19.78
C PRO A 337 20.58 12.86 -19.03
N SER A 338 20.27 13.78 -18.10
CA SER A 338 21.26 14.36 -17.18
C SER A 338 21.32 13.59 -15.87
N VAL A 339 22.49 13.51 -15.23
CA VAL A 339 22.71 12.83 -13.94
C VAL A 339 22.79 13.86 -12.83
N ARG A 340 21.99 13.67 -11.78
CA ARG A 340 22.02 14.49 -10.57
C ARG A 340 22.32 13.63 -9.35
N LEU A 341 23.37 13.99 -8.62
CA LEU A 341 23.72 13.33 -7.36
C LEU A 341 23.18 14.07 -6.15
N ILE A 342 22.43 13.36 -5.31
CA ILE A 342 21.84 13.89 -4.08
C ILE A 342 22.63 13.33 -2.90
N PRO A 343 23.17 14.17 -2.00
CA PRO A 343 23.89 13.68 -0.84
C PRO A 343 22.96 12.99 0.15
N TRP A 344 23.49 11.97 0.80
CA TRP A 344 22.90 11.43 2.02
C TRP A 344 23.34 12.27 3.23
N GLU A 345 22.42 13.05 3.79
CA GLU A 345 22.71 14.00 4.88
C GLU A 345 22.70 13.36 6.28
N LYS A 346 22.55 12.03 6.39
CA LYS A 346 22.60 11.32 7.66
C LYS A 346 23.99 10.71 7.88
N ASP A 347 24.41 10.66 9.15
CA ASP A 347 25.74 10.17 9.57
C ASP A 347 25.89 8.64 9.50
N HIS A 348 24.82 7.91 9.22
CA HIS A 348 24.79 6.45 9.07
C HIS A 348 24.40 6.05 7.65
N LYS A 349 24.66 4.79 7.24
CA LYS A 349 24.19 4.28 5.95
C LYS A 349 22.66 4.10 5.95
N PRO A 350 21.98 4.22 4.79
CA PRO A 350 20.52 4.05 4.71
C PRO A 350 20.11 2.66 5.20
N SER A 351 19.22 2.63 6.18
CA SER A 351 18.49 1.42 6.55
C SER A 351 17.32 1.17 5.60
N ARG A 352 16.68 -0.01 5.66
CA ARG A 352 15.41 -0.26 4.94
C ARG A 352 14.31 0.71 5.36
N ARG A 353 14.24 1.05 6.65
CA ARG A 353 13.32 2.06 7.17
C ARG A 353 13.56 3.42 6.53
N ASP A 354 14.82 3.86 6.46
CA ASP A 354 15.13 5.17 5.89
C ASP A 354 14.71 5.26 4.41
N ILE A 355 14.90 4.19 3.62
CA ILE A 355 14.45 4.12 2.22
C ILE A 355 12.93 4.23 2.13
N THR A 356 12.22 3.54 3.02
CA THR A 356 10.76 3.54 3.03
C THR A 356 10.22 4.94 3.37
N ILE A 357 10.80 5.60 4.37
CA ILE A 357 10.40 6.95 4.79
C ILE A 357 10.76 7.99 3.73
N MET A 358 11.91 7.84 3.07
CA MET A 358 12.26 8.65 1.90
C MET A 358 11.17 8.54 0.83
N HIS A 359 10.78 7.31 0.49
CA HIS A 359 9.77 7.06 -0.53
C HIS A 359 8.40 7.64 -0.16
N GLU A 360 7.96 7.47 1.09
CA GLU A 360 6.72 8.08 1.56
C GLU A 360 6.77 9.61 1.50
N GLY A 361 7.91 10.20 1.88
CA GLY A 361 8.18 11.63 1.72
C GLY A 361 8.10 12.08 0.25
N LEU A 362 8.64 11.29 -0.68
CA LEU A 362 8.56 11.56 -2.11
C LEU A 362 7.12 11.53 -2.61
N ILE A 363 6.38 10.45 -2.33
CA ILE A 363 4.98 10.30 -2.73
C ILE A 363 4.16 11.50 -2.23
N SER A 364 4.36 11.90 -0.97
CA SER A 364 3.57 12.98 -0.37
C SER A 364 3.75 14.35 -1.06
N LYS A 365 4.86 14.55 -1.79
CA LYS A 365 5.16 15.78 -2.52
C LYS A 365 4.66 15.79 -3.96
N ILE A 366 4.24 14.64 -4.49
CA ILE A 366 3.87 14.50 -5.90
C ILE A 366 2.34 14.55 -6.00
N GLU A 367 1.81 15.45 -6.83
CA GLU A 367 0.40 15.43 -7.17
C GLU A 367 0.04 14.09 -7.84
N TRP A 368 -1.06 13.47 -7.43
CA TRP A 368 -1.46 12.15 -7.89
C TRP A 368 -1.54 12.03 -9.44
N GLU A 369 -1.95 13.10 -10.13
CA GLU A 369 -1.98 13.18 -11.60
C GLU A 369 -0.56 13.12 -12.21
N HIS A 370 0.46 13.69 -11.55
CA HIS A 370 1.87 13.62 -11.97
C HIS A 370 2.51 12.26 -11.66
N TYR A 371 2.12 11.65 -10.54
CA TYR A 371 2.58 10.34 -10.12
C TYR A 371 2.30 9.26 -11.18
N ARG A 372 1.11 9.31 -11.80
CA ARG A 372 0.64 8.25 -12.72
C ARG A 372 1.38 8.21 -14.06
N LYS A 373 2.00 9.31 -14.49
CA LYS A 373 2.57 9.41 -15.84
C LYS A 373 4.10 9.44 -15.88
N LYS A 374 4.81 10.13 -14.97
CA LYS A 374 6.24 10.43 -15.21
C LYS A 374 7.19 10.37 -14.01
N PHE A 375 6.71 10.13 -12.80
CA PHE A 375 7.60 10.13 -11.64
C PHE A 375 8.43 8.83 -11.54
N LYS A 376 9.76 8.98 -11.46
CA LYS A 376 10.67 7.87 -11.11
C LYS A 376 11.39 8.23 -9.82
N ALA A 377 11.25 7.37 -8.80
CA ALA A 377 11.98 7.49 -7.54
C ALA A 377 13.50 7.57 -7.80
N PRO A 378 14.27 8.27 -6.96
CA PRO A 378 15.71 8.34 -7.09
C PRO A 378 16.32 6.95 -6.95
N TYR A 379 17.33 6.67 -7.77
CA TYR A 379 18.16 5.47 -7.62
C TYR A 379 19.08 5.64 -6.42
N ILE A 380 19.47 4.56 -5.74
CA ILE A 380 20.39 4.63 -4.60
C ILE A 380 21.73 3.99 -4.98
N LEU A 381 22.79 4.77 -4.80
CA LEU A 381 24.17 4.32 -4.88
C LEU A 381 24.69 4.03 -3.47
N SER A 382 24.72 2.76 -3.08
CA SER A 382 25.01 2.30 -1.72
C SER A 382 26.51 2.13 -1.40
N ALA A 383 27.35 2.11 -2.44
CA ALA A 383 28.80 1.93 -2.31
C ALA A 383 29.55 2.76 -3.36
N THR A 384 30.82 3.05 -3.07
CA THR A 384 31.74 3.67 -4.03
C THR A 384 31.88 2.78 -5.25
N ILE A 385 31.88 3.37 -6.43
CA ILE A 385 32.08 2.64 -7.69
C ILE A 385 33.51 2.10 -7.73
N GLN A 386 33.64 0.78 -7.80
CA GLN A 386 34.93 0.10 -7.96
C GLN A 386 34.99 -0.50 -9.35
N GLY A 387 35.95 -0.08 -10.17
CA GLY A 387 36.18 -0.62 -11.51
C GLY A 387 36.12 0.42 -12.61
N GLU A 388 36.51 -0.01 -13.81
CA GLU A 388 36.54 0.84 -15.01
C GLU A 388 35.18 0.88 -15.73
N ASP A 389 34.33 -0.14 -15.57
CA ASP A 389 33.01 -0.20 -16.20
C ASP A 389 31.93 0.45 -15.32
N LEU A 390 31.76 1.76 -15.52
CA LEU A 390 30.76 2.58 -14.84
C LEU A 390 29.32 2.20 -15.21
N LEU A 391 29.10 1.66 -16.40
CA LEU A 391 27.77 1.27 -16.88
C LEU A 391 27.24 0.03 -16.15
N SER A 392 28.14 -0.83 -15.68
CA SER A 392 27.85 -1.99 -14.84
C SER A 392 27.75 -1.66 -13.36
N CYS A 393 27.85 -0.38 -12.97
CA CYS A 393 27.64 0.05 -11.60
C CYS A 393 26.26 -0.41 -11.11
N GLN A 394 26.22 -1.11 -9.99
CA GLN A 394 24.97 -1.56 -9.38
C GLN A 394 24.32 -0.43 -8.59
N LEU A 395 23.10 -0.07 -8.99
CA LEU A 395 22.24 0.87 -8.29
C LEU A 395 21.04 0.12 -7.74
N LEU A 396 20.46 0.65 -6.66
CA LEU A 396 19.16 0.22 -6.19
C LEU A 396 18.09 1.07 -6.84
N SER A 397 17.11 0.41 -7.44
CA SER A 397 15.90 1.04 -7.91
C SER A 397 14.77 0.75 -6.93
N ILE A 398 13.92 1.76 -6.76
CA ILE A 398 12.75 1.73 -5.92
C ILE A 398 11.54 1.77 -6.85
N CYS A 399 10.66 0.80 -6.74
CA CYS A 399 9.39 0.78 -7.46
C CYS A 399 8.23 0.65 -6.49
N GLU A 400 7.14 1.35 -6.73
CA GLU A 400 5.90 1.07 -6.02
C GLU A 400 5.19 -0.09 -6.71
N THR A 401 4.78 -1.06 -5.90
CA THR A 401 3.90 -2.14 -6.33
C THR A 401 2.55 -1.95 -5.67
N THR A 402 1.52 -2.63 -6.15
CA THR A 402 0.23 -2.72 -5.47
C THR A 402 0.33 -3.23 -4.03
N LEU A 403 1.49 -3.79 -3.65
CA LEU A 403 1.75 -4.46 -2.37
C LEU A 403 2.63 -3.61 -1.44
N GLY A 404 3.03 -2.42 -1.89
CA GLY A 404 3.98 -1.56 -1.21
C GLY A 404 5.29 -1.43 -1.99
N LEU A 405 6.33 -0.97 -1.31
CA LEU A 405 7.60 -0.63 -1.93
C LEU A 405 8.38 -1.89 -2.34
N GLY A 406 8.81 -1.96 -3.58
CA GLY A 406 9.79 -2.92 -4.06
C GLY A 406 11.17 -2.26 -4.18
N VAL A 407 12.23 -2.98 -3.81
CA VAL A 407 13.61 -2.58 -4.05
C VAL A 407 14.34 -3.68 -4.81
N TYR A 408 15.01 -3.33 -5.91
CA TYR A 408 15.77 -4.27 -6.73
C TYR A 408 17.09 -3.65 -7.21
N TRP A 409 18.03 -4.51 -7.59
CA TRP A 409 19.29 -4.09 -8.21
C TRP A 409 19.08 -3.83 -9.70
N THR A 410 19.64 -2.72 -10.18
CA THR A 410 19.70 -2.35 -11.59
C THR A 410 21.10 -1.87 -11.94
N SER A 411 21.40 -1.71 -13.23
CA SER A 411 22.64 -1.10 -13.70
C SER A 411 22.40 0.28 -14.30
N LEU A 412 23.44 1.12 -14.34
CA LEU A 412 23.35 2.41 -15.04
C LEU A 412 23.01 2.20 -16.53
N ARG A 413 23.55 1.12 -17.13
CA ARG A 413 23.22 0.71 -18.50
C ARG A 413 21.73 0.50 -18.71
N ASP A 414 21.07 -0.21 -17.79
CA ASP A 414 19.64 -0.52 -17.89
C ASP A 414 18.80 0.73 -17.64
N ILE A 415 19.22 1.61 -16.73
CA ILE A 415 18.54 2.89 -16.47
C ILE A 415 18.52 3.76 -17.74
N VAL A 416 19.66 3.90 -18.43
CA VAL A 416 19.76 4.69 -19.67
C VAL A 416 18.88 4.08 -20.76
N LYS A 417 18.94 2.75 -20.94
CA LYS A 417 18.08 2.03 -21.89
C LYS A 417 16.60 2.28 -21.59
N GLN A 418 16.18 2.18 -20.32
CA GLN A 418 14.80 2.40 -19.89
C GLN A 418 14.32 3.84 -20.10
N LYS A 419 15.21 4.83 -19.95
CA LYS A 419 14.87 6.25 -20.18
C LYS A 419 14.65 6.55 -21.66
N GLN A 420 15.44 5.93 -22.53
CA GLN A 420 15.33 6.12 -23.98
C GLN A 420 14.16 5.34 -24.61
N CYS A 421 13.71 4.25 -23.98
CA CYS A 421 12.53 3.50 -24.37
C CYS A 421 11.23 4.04 -23.74
N SER A 422 11.31 4.94 -22.75
CA SER A 422 10.13 5.42 -22.01
C SER A 422 9.10 6.11 -22.91
N ASP A 423 9.55 6.74 -24.01
CA ASP A 423 8.66 7.37 -25.00
C ASP A 423 7.91 6.32 -25.85
N GLU A 424 8.43 5.09 -25.99
CA GLU A 424 7.77 3.95 -26.64
C GLU A 424 6.95 3.11 -25.64
N TRP A 425 7.31 3.16 -24.35
CA TRP A 425 6.68 2.38 -23.27
C TRP A 425 5.27 2.87 -22.93
N GLU A 426 5.00 4.17 -23.10
CA GLU A 426 3.64 4.73 -22.98
C GLU A 426 2.71 4.22 -24.10
N ALA A 427 3.24 3.86 -25.27
CA ALA A 427 2.47 3.32 -26.39
C ALA A 427 2.19 1.81 -26.29
N CYS A 428 3.06 1.07 -25.60
CA CYS A 428 2.97 -0.38 -25.44
C CYS A 428 2.75 -0.73 -23.97
N GLY A 429 1.50 -0.67 -23.49
CA GLY A 429 1.08 -1.05 -22.13
C GLY A 429 1.30 -2.52 -21.73
N LYS A 430 2.34 -3.19 -22.25
CA LYS A 430 2.74 -4.55 -21.92
C LYS A 430 4.11 -4.47 -21.25
N PHE A 431 4.15 -4.79 -19.96
CA PHE A 431 5.38 -5.29 -19.36
C PHE A 431 5.76 -6.54 -20.15
N GLU A 432 6.78 -6.48 -21.00
CA GLU A 432 7.26 -7.69 -21.66
C GLU A 432 7.85 -8.65 -20.61
N ASP A 433 7.48 -9.92 -20.72
CA ASP A 433 7.85 -11.07 -19.88
C ASP A 433 9.37 -11.37 -19.78
N ASN A 434 10.24 -10.49 -20.30
CA ASN A 434 11.66 -10.72 -20.49
C ASN A 434 12.58 -9.94 -19.54
N VAL A 435 12.05 -9.29 -18.50
CA VAL A 435 12.90 -8.85 -17.39
C VAL A 435 13.32 -10.13 -16.64
N GLU A 436 14.59 -10.51 -16.74
CA GLU A 436 15.20 -11.43 -15.76
C GLU A 436 15.05 -10.76 -14.39
N LEU A 437 13.95 -11.08 -13.71
CA LEU A 437 13.66 -10.63 -12.36
C LEU A 437 14.69 -11.30 -11.44
N LEU A 438 15.81 -10.60 -11.20
CA LEU A 438 16.74 -10.85 -10.09
C LEU A 438 15.94 -11.10 -8.81
N PRO A 439 16.45 -11.91 -7.85
CA PRO A 439 15.73 -12.42 -6.69
C PRO A 439 14.88 -11.32 -6.03
N TYR A 440 13.63 -11.38 -6.46
CA TYR A 440 12.36 -10.71 -6.19
C TYR A 440 12.40 -9.39 -5.40
N PRO A 441 11.64 -8.35 -5.83
CA PRO A 441 11.52 -7.11 -5.09
C PRO A 441 11.01 -7.43 -3.68
N LYS A 442 11.87 -7.22 -2.69
CA LYS A 442 11.51 -7.36 -1.28
C LYS A 442 10.44 -6.31 -1.00
N ILE A 443 9.23 -6.75 -0.68
CA ILE A 443 8.14 -5.88 -0.27
C ILE A 443 8.58 -5.18 1.03
N GLN A 444 9.02 -3.93 0.91
CA GLN A 444 9.29 -3.01 2.01
C GLN A 444 8.02 -2.19 2.23
N THR A 445 7.02 -2.80 2.86
CA THR A 445 5.90 -2.03 3.41
C THR A 445 6.42 -1.09 4.51
N GLY A 446 5.69 -0.01 4.79
CA GLY A 446 6.01 0.88 5.90
C GLY A 446 6.26 0.07 7.18
N PHE A 447 7.51 -0.02 7.63
CA PHE A 447 7.88 -0.86 8.79
C PHE A 447 7.17 -0.44 10.09
N ASP A 448 6.64 0.78 10.07
CA ASP A 448 5.90 1.43 11.13
C ASP A 448 4.37 1.33 10.97
N LYS A 449 3.92 0.74 9.85
CA LYS A 449 2.52 0.44 9.56
C LYS A 449 2.13 -0.93 10.13
N PRO A 450 0.84 -1.14 10.46
CA PRO A 450 0.35 -2.43 10.88
C PRO A 450 0.51 -3.48 9.77
N PHE A 451 0.61 -4.75 10.15
CA PHE A 451 0.71 -5.85 9.19
C PHE A 451 -0.44 -5.89 8.20
N TYR A 452 -1.68 -5.77 8.69
CA TYR A 452 -2.82 -5.54 7.84
C TYR A 452 -3.10 -4.04 7.83
N PRO A 453 -2.76 -3.31 6.75
CA PRO A 453 -3.07 -1.89 6.69
C PRO A 453 -4.58 -1.77 6.84
N THR A 454 -5.03 -1.12 7.92
CA THR A 454 -6.39 -0.62 7.94
C THR A 454 -6.44 0.42 6.83
N PRO A 455 -7.12 0.15 5.71
CA PRO A 455 -7.34 1.20 4.74
C PRO A 455 -8.07 2.29 5.49
N ARG A 456 -7.69 3.55 5.25
CA ARG A 456 -8.42 4.66 5.84
C ARG A 456 -9.90 4.45 5.52
N PRO A 457 -10.83 4.67 6.49
CA PRO A 457 -12.26 4.51 6.23
C PRO A 457 -12.61 5.25 4.94
N GLY A 458 -13.10 4.51 3.95
CA GLY A 458 -13.36 5.06 2.63
C GLY A 458 -12.18 5.03 1.64
N TYR A 459 -11.43 3.93 1.56
CA TYR A 459 -10.53 3.70 0.43
C TYR A 459 -11.06 2.53 -0.42
N PRO A 460 -11.32 2.73 -1.73
CA PRO A 460 -11.78 1.64 -2.57
C PRO A 460 -10.66 0.64 -2.86
N ALA A 461 -10.95 -0.66 -2.73
CA ALA A 461 -10.12 -1.83 -3.03
C ALA A 461 -9.66 -1.86 -4.48
N GLY A 462 -8.37 -1.60 -4.67
CA GLY A 462 -7.72 -1.64 -5.98
C GLY A 462 -8.28 -0.59 -6.93
N ARG A 463 -7.86 -0.70 -8.19
CA ARG A 463 -8.19 0.28 -9.21
C ARG A 463 -9.67 0.23 -9.64
N TYR A 464 -10.46 -0.81 -9.32
CA TYR A 464 -11.73 -1.02 -10.05
C TYR A 464 -12.97 -1.61 -9.34
N LEU A 465 -12.98 -2.13 -8.10
CA LEU A 465 -14.12 -3.01 -7.71
C LEU A 465 -14.72 -2.88 -6.31
N SER A 466 -14.35 -1.90 -5.48
CA SER A 466 -15.05 -1.72 -4.20
C SER A 466 -15.77 -0.39 -4.03
N LEU A 467 -17.04 -0.49 -3.67
CA LEU A 467 -17.91 0.61 -3.31
C LEU A 467 -17.68 1.00 -1.86
N ALA A 468 -17.28 2.25 -1.58
CA ALA A 468 -17.41 2.75 -0.21
C ALA A 468 -18.86 3.14 0.07
N LEU A 469 -19.35 2.67 1.21
CA LEU A 469 -20.71 2.89 1.66
C LEU A 469 -20.64 3.72 2.94
N ILE A 470 -20.73 5.04 2.78
CA ILE A 470 -20.54 6.01 3.86
C ILE A 470 -21.86 6.24 4.59
N PHE A 471 -21.90 5.87 5.86
CA PHE A 471 -23.05 6.14 6.71
C PHE A 471 -23.04 7.61 7.08
N LEU A 472 -24.18 8.27 6.92
CA LEU A 472 -24.46 9.64 7.35
C LEU A 472 -25.19 9.66 8.70
N THR A 473 -25.38 8.51 9.33
CA THR A 473 -26.05 8.38 10.62
C THR A 473 -25.48 7.20 11.40
N ASN A 474 -25.46 7.31 12.73
CA ASN A 474 -25.15 6.20 13.63
C ASN A 474 -26.38 5.68 14.38
N LYS A 475 -27.58 6.17 14.02
CA LYS A 475 -28.86 5.76 14.61
C LYS A 475 -29.41 4.46 14.04
N LEU A 476 -28.74 3.88 13.04
CA LEU A 476 -29.14 2.61 12.46
C LEU A 476 -28.77 1.46 13.40
N THR A 477 -29.76 0.61 13.66
CA THR A 477 -29.54 -0.66 14.36
C THR A 477 -28.64 -1.57 13.53
N ARG A 478 -27.93 -2.49 14.20
CA ARG A 478 -27.11 -3.51 13.52
C ARG A 478 -27.89 -4.28 12.45
N SER A 479 -29.14 -4.66 12.72
CA SER A 479 -30.00 -5.34 11.75
C SER A 479 -30.34 -4.48 10.53
N GLN A 480 -30.50 -3.16 10.70
CA GLN A 480 -30.73 -2.25 9.58
C GLN A 480 -29.47 -2.12 8.72
N ILE A 481 -28.30 -1.98 9.34
CA ILE A 481 -27.02 -1.94 8.62
C ILE A 481 -26.79 -3.24 7.84
N GLU A 482 -27.01 -4.40 8.48
CA GLU A 482 -26.92 -5.71 7.83
C GLU A 482 -27.91 -5.86 6.67
N SER A 483 -29.14 -5.34 6.81
CA SER A 483 -30.13 -5.37 5.74
C SER A 483 -29.75 -4.48 4.55
N ILE A 484 -29.22 -3.28 4.79
CA ILE A 484 -28.73 -2.39 3.73
C ILE A 484 -27.53 -3.03 3.04
N TYR A 485 -26.60 -3.60 3.82
CA TYR A 485 -25.44 -4.29 3.27
C TYR A 485 -25.85 -5.44 2.35
N LYS A 486 -26.79 -6.30 2.80
CA LYS A 486 -27.37 -7.39 2.01
C LYS A 486 -27.96 -6.90 0.69
N GLU A 487 -28.68 -5.77 0.72
CA GLU A 487 -29.21 -5.17 -0.50
C GLU A 487 -28.09 -4.71 -1.44
N VAL A 488 -27.05 -4.03 -0.94
CA VAL A 488 -25.97 -3.48 -1.79
C VAL A 488 -25.12 -4.57 -2.43
N VAL A 489 -24.85 -5.67 -1.72
CA VAL A 489 -24.06 -6.79 -2.26
C VAL A 489 -24.88 -7.70 -3.18
N GLN A 490 -26.21 -7.61 -3.17
CA GLN A 490 -27.06 -8.41 -4.06
C GLN A 490 -26.85 -7.98 -5.52
N LEU A 491 -26.82 -8.96 -6.44
CA LEU A 491 -26.78 -8.69 -7.87
C LEU A 491 -28.05 -7.92 -8.30
N GLY A 492 -27.82 -6.80 -8.96
CA GLY A 492 -28.81 -6.01 -9.67
C GLY A 492 -29.07 -6.59 -11.06
N GLN A 493 -29.93 -5.91 -11.82
CA GLN A 493 -30.37 -6.36 -13.13
C GLN A 493 -29.25 -6.43 -14.18
N TYR A 494 -28.25 -5.55 -14.05
CA TYR A 494 -27.18 -5.37 -15.02
C TYR A 494 -25.82 -5.87 -14.55
N ASP A 495 -25.75 -6.46 -13.36
CA ASP A 495 -24.51 -7.03 -12.86
C ASP A 495 -24.26 -8.38 -13.53
N ASP A 496 -23.04 -8.58 -14.03
CA ASP A 496 -22.64 -9.89 -14.50
C ASP A 496 -22.50 -10.84 -13.30
N PRO A 497 -23.13 -12.03 -13.32
CA PRO A 497 -23.13 -12.99 -12.21
C PRO A 497 -21.74 -13.45 -11.76
N SER A 498 -20.72 -13.32 -12.61
CA SER A 498 -19.33 -13.63 -12.27
C SER A 498 -18.66 -12.57 -11.38
N PHE A 499 -19.24 -11.36 -11.29
CA PHE A 499 -18.68 -10.30 -10.46
C PHE A 499 -19.08 -10.43 -9.00
N ARG A 500 -18.08 -10.31 -8.13
CA ARG A 500 -18.28 -10.14 -6.69
C ARG A 500 -18.24 -8.65 -6.34
N LYS A 501 -19.38 -8.11 -5.89
CA LYS A 501 -19.42 -6.77 -5.31
C LYS A 501 -18.66 -6.72 -4.00
N VAL A 502 -17.67 -5.85 -3.94
CA VAL A 502 -16.96 -5.55 -2.69
C VAL A 502 -17.51 -4.24 -2.15
N VAL A 503 -17.99 -4.24 -0.91
CA VAL A 503 -18.56 -3.06 -0.27
C VAL A 503 -17.81 -2.79 1.02
N CYS A 504 -17.30 -1.56 1.18
CA CYS A 504 -16.58 -1.11 2.36
C CYS A 504 -17.46 -0.13 3.14
N PRO A 505 -18.11 -0.55 4.25
CA PRO A 505 -18.85 0.37 5.09
C PRO A 505 -17.91 1.35 5.78
N VAL A 506 -18.33 2.62 5.87
CA VAL A 506 -17.60 3.70 6.53
C VAL A 506 -18.53 4.31 7.58
N PRO A 507 -18.26 4.11 8.89
CA PRO A 507 -19.17 4.56 9.94
C PRO A 507 -19.21 6.09 10.06
N TRP A 508 -20.39 6.63 10.40
CA TRP A 508 -20.57 8.04 10.74
C TRP A 508 -20.11 8.31 12.16
N LYS A 509 -19.16 9.25 12.35
CA LYS A 509 -18.76 9.79 13.68
C LYS A 509 -18.69 8.71 14.76
N GLU A 510 -17.86 7.70 14.50
CA GLU A 510 -17.70 6.53 15.36
C GLU A 510 -17.31 6.96 16.79
N GLY A 511 -18.20 6.77 17.76
CA GLY A 511 -18.00 7.15 19.17
C GLY A 511 -18.85 8.32 19.68
N GLU A 512 -19.60 9.02 18.82
CA GLU A 512 -20.54 10.06 19.23
C GLU A 512 -21.95 9.49 19.40
N GLU A 513 -22.36 9.10 20.61
CA GLU A 513 -23.77 8.73 20.87
C GLU A 513 -24.69 9.90 20.44
N ASP A 514 -25.59 9.67 19.49
CA ASP A 514 -26.55 10.65 18.94
C ASP A 514 -26.04 11.68 17.91
N ALA A 515 -25.08 11.31 17.07
CA ALA A 515 -24.73 12.12 15.90
C ALA A 515 -25.98 12.46 15.05
N GLU A 516 -26.12 13.73 14.67
CA GLU A 516 -27.16 14.17 13.74
C GLU A 516 -27.01 13.48 12.38
N ASP A 517 -28.13 13.35 11.66
CA ASP A 517 -28.12 12.82 10.30
C ASP A 517 -27.36 13.80 9.41
N GLY A 518 -26.46 13.29 8.58
CA GLY A 518 -25.59 14.10 7.74
C GLY A 518 -26.39 14.92 6.75
N THR A 519 -26.02 16.19 6.58
CA THR A 519 -26.63 17.07 5.58
C THR A 519 -25.95 16.93 4.21
N VAL A 520 -26.45 17.63 3.20
CA VAL A 520 -25.79 17.68 1.87
C VAL A 520 -24.43 18.38 1.97
N GLU A 521 -24.26 19.32 2.90
CA GLU A 521 -22.96 19.93 3.23
C GLU A 521 -21.99 18.91 3.84
N ASP A 522 -22.48 18.00 4.70
CA ASP A 522 -21.67 16.90 5.22
C ASP A 522 -21.28 15.92 4.12
N MET A 523 -22.22 15.59 3.22
CA MET A 523 -21.91 14.82 2.01
C MET A 523 -20.83 15.51 1.19
N TYR A 524 -20.92 16.83 1.00
CA TYR A 524 -19.92 17.59 0.25
C TYR A 524 -18.52 17.53 0.89
N ARG A 525 -18.45 17.74 2.21
CA ARG A 525 -17.21 17.67 2.97
C ARG A 525 -16.59 16.28 2.86
N LEU A 526 -17.37 15.23 3.09
CA LEU A 526 -16.92 13.85 2.94
C LEU A 526 -16.51 13.54 1.50
N TYR A 527 -17.25 14.05 0.52
CA TYR A 527 -16.95 13.90 -0.90
C TYR A 527 -15.60 14.55 -1.27
N GLN A 528 -15.29 15.73 -0.74
CA GLN A 528 -13.97 16.35 -0.90
C GLN A 528 -12.86 15.51 -0.25
N GLU A 529 -13.04 15.10 1.01
CA GLU A 529 -12.08 14.27 1.76
C GLU A 529 -11.79 12.94 1.03
N TYR A 530 -12.80 12.40 0.34
CA TYR A 530 -12.72 11.18 -0.45
C TYR A 530 -12.09 11.41 -1.83
N ARG A 531 -12.38 12.54 -2.49
CA ARG A 531 -11.91 12.82 -3.86
C ARG A 531 -10.49 13.30 -3.99
N GLU A 532 -9.91 13.89 -2.95
CA GLU A 532 -8.44 14.05 -2.87
C GLU A 532 -7.70 12.71 -3.06
N ARG A 533 -8.41 11.57 -2.99
CA ARG A 533 -7.85 10.23 -2.91
C ARG A 533 -8.48 9.23 -3.90
N CYS A 534 -9.61 9.56 -4.53
CA CYS A 534 -10.28 8.75 -5.54
C CYS A 534 -11.10 9.63 -6.49
N GLU A 535 -10.89 9.52 -7.80
CA GLU A 535 -11.58 10.37 -8.79
C GLU A 535 -13.07 10.02 -8.98
N GLY A 536 -13.57 8.95 -8.38
CA GLY A 536 -14.89 8.37 -8.66
C GLY A 536 -16.06 8.87 -7.82
N SER A 537 -17.19 8.21 -8.01
CA SER A 537 -18.45 8.38 -7.28
C SER A 537 -18.33 7.94 -5.81
N VAL A 538 -19.11 8.55 -4.91
CA VAL A 538 -19.24 8.15 -3.50
C VAL A 538 -20.69 7.76 -3.21
N VAL A 539 -20.90 6.70 -2.42
CA VAL A 539 -22.24 6.23 -2.03
C VAL A 539 -22.47 6.44 -0.55
N PHE A 540 -23.61 7.04 -0.22
CA PHE A 540 -24.00 7.38 1.14
C PHE A 540 -25.26 6.62 1.60
N VAL A 541 -25.34 6.38 2.90
CA VAL A 541 -26.44 5.72 3.59
C VAL A 541 -26.96 6.65 4.67
N ASP A 542 -28.21 7.09 4.54
CA ASP A 542 -28.89 7.90 5.53
C ASP A 542 -29.92 7.08 6.32
N GLN A 543 -30.67 7.72 7.21
CA GLN A 543 -31.70 7.03 7.97
C GLN A 543 -32.82 6.47 7.07
N GLN A 544 -33.11 7.14 5.96
CA GLN A 544 -34.14 6.72 5.00
C GLN A 544 -33.76 5.42 4.27
N SER A 545 -32.45 5.16 4.08
CA SER A 545 -31.95 3.92 3.46
C SER A 545 -32.38 2.65 4.20
N ALA A 546 -32.60 2.74 5.52
CA ALA A 546 -33.10 1.61 6.31
C ALA A 546 -34.60 1.30 6.08
N VAL A 547 -35.31 2.20 5.41
CA VAL A 547 -36.75 2.07 5.12
C VAL A 547 -36.99 1.67 3.66
N ASP A 548 -36.29 2.33 2.73
CA ASP A 548 -36.53 2.14 1.28
C ASP A 548 -35.49 1.25 0.58
N HIS A 549 -34.44 0.83 1.30
CA HIS A 549 -33.30 0.10 0.75
C HIS A 549 -32.63 0.83 -0.44
N LYS A 550 -32.79 2.14 -0.53
CA LYS A 550 -32.10 3.00 -1.48
C LYS A 550 -30.92 3.67 -0.81
N VAL A 551 -29.87 3.88 -1.57
CA VAL A 551 -28.65 4.60 -1.16
C VAL A 551 -28.48 5.85 -2.03
N ILE A 552 -27.76 6.84 -1.53
CA ILE A 552 -27.51 8.07 -2.27
C ILE A 552 -26.22 7.87 -3.06
N VAL A 553 -26.29 7.94 -4.38
CA VAL A 553 -25.12 7.87 -5.26
C VAL A 553 -24.77 9.28 -5.73
N THR A 554 -23.48 9.59 -5.83
CA THR A 554 -22.99 10.93 -6.22
C THR A 554 -22.21 10.90 -7.52
N GLY A 555 -22.18 12.03 -8.22
CA GLY A 555 -21.45 12.23 -9.47
C GLY A 555 -20.72 13.56 -9.42
N ALA A 556 -19.48 13.58 -9.90
CA ALA A 556 -18.70 14.80 -9.92
C ALA A 556 -19.33 15.79 -10.89
N LEU A 557 -19.59 17.00 -10.41
CA LEU A 557 -20.00 18.07 -11.29
C LEU A 557 -18.75 18.78 -11.79
N SER A 558 -18.12 18.16 -12.79
CA SER A 558 -16.87 18.62 -13.37
C SER A 558 -17.06 19.66 -14.47
N PHE A 559 -16.05 20.48 -14.65
CA PHE A 559 -15.90 21.40 -15.76
C PHE A 559 -14.54 21.15 -16.43
N SER A 560 -14.51 21.17 -17.77
CA SER A 560 -13.28 21.09 -18.56
C SER A 560 -12.86 22.50 -18.98
N SER A 561 -11.68 22.94 -18.54
CA SER A 561 -11.08 24.21 -19.00
C SER A 561 -10.29 24.05 -20.31
N TYR A 562 -10.36 22.88 -20.96
CA TYR A 562 -9.53 22.56 -22.11
C TYR A 562 -9.70 23.60 -23.22
N GLY A 563 -8.60 24.25 -23.61
CA GLY A 563 -8.57 25.29 -24.64
C GLY A 563 -9.01 26.69 -24.20
N ARG A 564 -9.15 26.96 -22.89
CA ARG A 564 -9.65 28.23 -22.35
C ARG A 564 -8.72 28.84 -21.28
N PRO A 565 -7.61 29.49 -21.69
CA PRO A 565 -6.65 30.12 -20.77
C PRO A 565 -7.27 31.22 -19.89
N ASP A 566 -8.36 31.84 -20.37
CA ASP A 566 -9.13 32.84 -19.63
C ASP A 566 -9.79 32.24 -18.38
N VAL A 567 -10.24 30.98 -18.46
CA VAL A 567 -10.88 30.28 -17.34
C VAL A 567 -9.83 29.72 -16.38
N ASP A 568 -8.71 29.21 -16.89
CA ASP A 568 -7.59 28.75 -16.05
C ASP A 568 -7.03 29.90 -15.19
N GLU A 569 -6.82 31.08 -15.78
CA GLU A 569 -6.35 32.26 -15.06
C GLU A 569 -7.37 32.74 -14.02
N LEU A 570 -8.67 32.63 -14.33
CA LEU A 570 -9.76 33.01 -13.44
C LEU A 570 -9.87 32.07 -12.22
N LEU A 571 -9.57 30.78 -12.42
CA LEU A 571 -9.69 29.73 -11.40
C LEU A 571 -8.38 29.35 -10.72
N LYS A 572 -7.26 30.01 -11.05
CA LYS A 572 -5.91 29.65 -10.56
C LYS A 572 -5.78 29.55 -9.04
N ASP A 573 -6.55 30.34 -8.30
CA ASP A 573 -6.53 30.39 -6.83
C ASP A 573 -7.68 29.57 -6.20
N VAL A 574 -8.50 28.89 -7.01
CA VAL A 574 -9.64 28.09 -6.56
C VAL A 574 -9.19 26.64 -6.33
N PRO A 575 -9.26 26.12 -5.09
CA PRO A 575 -8.89 24.74 -4.82
C PRO A 575 -9.79 23.78 -5.60
N ASN A 576 -9.18 22.85 -6.32
CA ASN A 576 -9.89 21.89 -7.18
C ASN A 576 -10.81 22.59 -8.19
N ALA A 577 -10.26 23.56 -8.93
CA ALA A 577 -10.88 24.36 -10.01
C ALA A 577 -11.57 23.57 -11.14
N LYS A 578 -11.50 22.23 -11.14
CA LYS A 578 -12.26 21.38 -12.06
C LYS A 578 -13.67 21.03 -11.54
N PHE A 579 -14.01 21.32 -10.28
CA PHE A 579 -15.26 20.84 -9.65
C PHE A 579 -16.10 21.95 -9.02
N ARG A 580 -17.25 22.23 -9.65
CA ARG A 580 -18.22 23.24 -9.17
C ARG A 580 -19.15 22.74 -8.07
N GLY A 581 -19.13 21.43 -7.80
CA GLY A 581 -20.03 20.78 -6.86
C GLY A 581 -20.14 19.28 -7.12
N PHE A 582 -21.30 18.72 -6.83
CA PHE A 582 -21.64 17.34 -7.18
C PHE A 582 -23.15 17.21 -7.42
N GLN A 583 -23.51 16.16 -8.13
CA GLN A 583 -24.89 15.73 -8.31
C GLN A 583 -25.14 14.48 -7.49
N TYR A 584 -26.38 14.26 -7.06
CA TYR A 584 -26.73 13.12 -6.24
C TYR A 584 -28.19 12.68 -6.41
N GLY A 585 -28.43 11.38 -6.28
CA GLY A 585 -29.79 10.81 -6.37
C GLY A 585 -29.90 9.48 -5.60
N ARG A 586 -31.13 9.04 -5.32
CA ARG A 586 -31.38 7.78 -4.59
C ARG A 586 -31.60 6.60 -5.54
N LYS A 587 -30.73 5.60 -5.47
CA LYS A 587 -30.84 4.36 -6.26
C LYS A 587 -31.02 3.15 -5.34
N LYS A 588 -31.63 2.07 -5.81
CA LYS A 588 -31.72 0.82 -5.01
C LYS A 588 -30.30 0.37 -4.67
N GLY A 589 -30.09 -0.13 -3.44
CA GLY A 589 -28.76 -0.56 -2.99
C GLY A 589 -28.10 -1.55 -3.96
N ARG A 590 -28.87 -2.52 -4.49
CA ARG A 590 -28.38 -3.50 -5.47
C ARG A 590 -27.90 -2.89 -6.79
N GLU A 591 -28.32 -1.69 -7.15
CA GLU A 591 -27.90 -1.02 -8.39
C GLU A 591 -26.70 -0.08 -8.17
N ALA A 592 -26.41 0.26 -6.90
CA ALA A 592 -25.43 1.29 -6.55
C ALA A 592 -24.02 0.99 -7.04
N TRP A 593 -23.60 -0.28 -7.05
CA TRP A 593 -22.27 -0.67 -7.50
C TRP A 593 -22.08 -0.43 -8.99
N CYS A 594 -23.06 -0.80 -9.83
CA CYS A 594 -22.99 -0.62 -11.28
C CYS A 594 -23.02 0.87 -11.66
N VAL A 595 -23.89 1.65 -11.00
CA VAL A 595 -23.93 3.11 -11.16
C VAL A 595 -22.59 3.73 -10.77
N TRP A 596 -22.05 3.36 -9.61
CA TRP A 596 -20.75 3.83 -9.15
C TRP A 596 -19.63 3.51 -10.14
N ALA A 597 -19.60 2.28 -10.66
CA ALA A 597 -18.57 1.84 -11.60
C ALA A 597 -18.64 2.62 -12.92
N ASN A 598 -19.84 2.78 -13.50
CA ASN A 598 -20.00 3.51 -14.76
C ASN A 598 -19.65 5.00 -14.63
N ILE A 599 -20.07 5.67 -13.55
CA ILE A 599 -19.68 7.05 -13.27
C ILE A 599 -18.16 7.16 -13.07
N SER A 600 -17.57 6.24 -12.31
CA SER A 600 -16.13 6.29 -11.98
C SER A 600 -15.22 5.97 -13.17
N LEU A 601 -15.73 5.23 -14.16
CA LEU A 601 -15.03 4.94 -15.42
C LEU A 601 -15.27 6.01 -16.50
N GLY A 602 -16.14 6.99 -16.24
CA GLY A 602 -16.56 7.97 -17.24
C GLY A 602 -17.38 7.36 -18.39
N ASN A 603 -18.03 6.21 -18.15
CA ASN A 603 -18.90 5.57 -19.13
C ASN A 603 -20.27 6.23 -19.23
N MET A 604 -20.74 6.82 -18.13
CA MET A 604 -22.05 7.45 -18.01
C MET A 604 -21.98 8.63 -17.07
N ASP A 605 -22.75 9.67 -17.37
CA ASP A 605 -23.05 10.72 -16.42
C ASP A 605 -24.08 10.25 -15.39
N ILE A 606 -24.13 10.94 -14.25
CA ILE A 606 -25.05 10.55 -13.18
C ILE A 606 -26.53 10.65 -13.62
N GLU A 607 -26.89 11.63 -14.45
CA GLU A 607 -28.26 11.81 -14.95
C GLU A 607 -28.74 10.60 -15.75
N GLU A 608 -27.86 10.00 -16.56
CA GLU A 608 -28.14 8.79 -17.34
C GLU A 608 -28.35 7.54 -16.47
N CYS A 609 -27.94 7.61 -15.20
CA CYS A 609 -28.13 6.52 -14.24
C CYS A 609 -29.53 6.49 -13.62
N PHE A 610 -30.38 7.49 -13.88
CA PHE A 610 -31.74 7.60 -13.35
C PHE A 610 -32.77 7.55 -14.48
N ASP A 611 -33.96 7.01 -14.17
CA ASP A 611 -35.05 6.92 -15.17
C ASP A 611 -35.69 8.29 -15.43
N ASP A 612 -35.57 9.21 -14.47
CA ASP A 612 -36.08 10.59 -14.53
C ASP A 612 -34.99 11.53 -14.01
N GLU A 613 -34.60 12.52 -14.83
CA GLU A 613 -33.59 13.54 -14.46
C GLU A 613 -33.99 14.31 -13.19
N SER A 614 -35.28 14.43 -12.90
CA SER A 614 -35.77 15.11 -11.69
C SER A 614 -35.47 14.36 -10.39
N ASP A 615 -35.05 13.08 -10.47
CA ASP A 615 -34.54 12.32 -9.32
C ASP A 615 -33.10 12.71 -8.95
N VAL A 616 -32.42 13.48 -9.81
CA VAL A 616 -31.06 13.97 -9.59
C VAL A 616 -31.09 15.40 -9.05
N ASN A 617 -30.44 15.58 -7.91
CA ASN A 617 -30.27 16.86 -7.25
C ASN A 617 -28.85 17.38 -7.49
N THR A 618 -28.71 18.70 -7.58
CA THR A 618 -27.40 19.36 -7.74
C THR A 618 -27.04 20.12 -6.48
N TYR A 619 -25.86 19.86 -5.94
CA TYR A 619 -25.25 20.67 -4.89
C TYR A 619 -24.08 21.46 -5.45
N LEU A 620 -24.18 22.79 -5.39
CA LEU A 620 -23.14 23.72 -5.79
C LEU A 620 -22.29 24.10 -4.58
N ARG A 621 -20.96 23.97 -4.70
CA ARG A 621 -20.07 24.22 -3.56
C ARG A 621 -20.08 25.71 -3.17
N PRO A 622 -20.19 26.09 -1.89
CA PRO A 622 -20.39 27.49 -1.50
C PRO A 622 -19.25 28.45 -1.89
N ASP A 623 -18.03 27.93 -1.98
CA ASP A 623 -16.80 28.69 -2.22
C ASP A 623 -16.42 28.81 -3.70
N TRP A 624 -17.27 28.36 -4.63
CA TRP A 624 -17.02 28.56 -6.05
C TRP A 624 -17.36 30.00 -6.48
N PRO A 625 -16.38 30.78 -6.96
CA PRO A 625 -16.56 32.21 -7.19
C PRO A 625 -17.47 32.58 -8.37
N TYR A 626 -17.81 31.63 -9.26
CA TYR A 626 -18.42 31.92 -10.56
C TYR A 626 -19.72 31.17 -10.86
N HIS A 627 -20.49 30.78 -9.85
CA HIS A 627 -21.80 30.14 -10.04
C HIS A 627 -22.70 30.91 -11.01
N HIS A 628 -22.67 32.24 -10.94
CA HIS A 628 -23.52 33.14 -11.72
C HIS A 628 -22.98 33.48 -13.12
N LYS A 629 -21.70 33.19 -13.41
CA LYS A 629 -21.09 33.52 -14.71
C LYS A 629 -21.09 32.34 -15.68
N LEU A 630 -21.20 31.11 -15.19
CA LEU A 630 -21.20 29.93 -16.05
C LEU A 630 -22.54 29.74 -16.77
N ASP A 631 -23.63 30.29 -16.25
CA ASP A 631 -24.93 30.37 -16.96
C ASP A 631 -24.84 31.27 -18.21
N GLU A 632 -23.94 32.27 -18.24
CA GLU A 632 -23.68 33.09 -19.44
C GLU A 632 -22.87 32.34 -20.51
N PHE A 633 -22.18 31.25 -20.13
CA PHE A 633 -21.55 30.30 -21.04
C PHE A 633 -22.47 29.10 -21.34
N GLY A 634 -23.78 29.19 -21.06
CA GLY A 634 -24.77 28.12 -21.08
C GLY A 634 -25.21 27.57 -22.45
N ASP A 635 -24.26 27.18 -23.31
CA ASP A 635 -24.46 26.39 -24.55
C ASP A 635 -23.21 25.53 -24.83
N TRP A 636 -22.77 24.70 -23.86
CA TRP A 636 -21.53 23.88 -23.97
C TRP A 636 -21.78 22.37 -23.81
N VAL A 637 -22.78 21.85 -24.54
CA VAL A 637 -22.70 20.48 -25.07
C VAL A 637 -21.97 20.64 -26.41
N ASP A 638 -20.99 19.78 -26.73
CA ASP A 638 -20.39 19.73 -28.08
C ASP A 638 -21.52 19.46 -29.10
N SER A 639 -22.13 20.51 -29.64
CA SER A 639 -23.07 20.40 -30.76
C SER A 639 -22.37 20.02 -32.07
N ASP A 640 -21.04 20.00 -32.08
CA ASP A 640 -20.23 19.80 -33.28
C ASP A 640 -19.74 18.35 -33.48
N ALA A 641 -20.20 17.39 -32.65
CA ALA A 641 -19.79 15.99 -32.77
C ALA A 641 -20.61 15.15 -33.77
N GLY A 642 -21.47 15.74 -34.63
CA GLY A 642 -22.36 14.91 -35.43
C GLY A 642 -23.06 15.55 -36.63
N GLU A 643 -22.37 16.32 -37.47
CA GLU A 643 -22.82 16.57 -38.85
C GLU A 643 -21.64 16.58 -39.84
N ASP A 644 -20.95 15.44 -39.97
CA ASP A 644 -20.21 15.10 -41.20
C ASP A 644 -20.99 13.98 -41.93
N GLU A 645 -22.16 14.33 -42.49
CA GLU A 645 -22.65 13.67 -43.71
C GLU A 645 -22.18 14.50 -44.91
N GLY A 646 -21.09 14.04 -45.54
CA GLY A 646 -20.52 14.59 -46.77
C GLY A 646 -19.58 13.63 -47.47
#